data_AF-A0A163FLX4-F1
#
_entry.id   AF-A0A163FLX4-F1
#
_cell.length_a   1.000
_cell.length_b   1.000
_cell.length_c   1.000
_cell.angle_alpha   90.00
_cell.angle_beta   90.00
_cell.angle_gamma   90.00
#
_symmetry.space_group_name_H-M   'P 1'
#
loop_
_entity.id
_entity.type
_entity.pdbx_description
1 polymer ?
#
loop_
_entity_poly.entity_id
_entity_poly.type
_entity_poly.pdbx_seq_one_letter_code
_entity_poly.pdbx_strand_id
1 'polypeptide(L)'
;MSRLKGLSAALAVLLVLQLMVPVFGNLGGSASAQSDDAGRIKVEKTAQTEESVQWRVTVNASGAEHEGIQTNISLGAGLSPADITGTGDAQVSKTGDGYAVQSPPGTGTLAFTVKATVTSPDQAILEIKAVVAYPDGTYQASDRTEAIKPEVKEEDKPAVEPAEKTAEKQDAKTEEPVKKETAEQADQPAKEAAQPAEEKKPSAEEAAPAEKPAEQPVKEPSGKESAPEKSADSTAEKQESAPAEETPSKDDPAPEAGKTKEVAVKKEIIVGTTAPVAVEADMMTPMAIATPGTYTPDPNAIVVPTKLEGISTNAHTIPHLMWISNGKVHVAVKSTHALQYMQFYPGKTNVAQSNTFDEYNAWVDIKVGGTVYPPDGLNGNTKDSHWTVFKFNSSDLFLLDNQSIPFFIKGIGGGHDVGGNLIVTVPMQSVTGNKVWVGGTERPAITLQLIAQAPGEAKRTLGTKVVNGTETPAWTHTWTDIPKYNPFGSPYTFTVDEASVPPNYKKTLDKLTVTNTYAPEQLTINVNKVWIGPKGESVTIRLFANGTDSGKTLTLDPKNNWTGSFTVNKFHDKTGEPIAYTVKEVPVPGYTTQLSGSVTNGFTFTNTHNGTIDIKVDKVWIGPAAESVTVNLLADGTPTGKSLVLTEKNGWGSTFEGLRKYDAKTGAEIVYTVKEVPVPGYSSDIRGTADTGFTITNTNDATTSVDVRKEWVGSEAGPVTIELLADGEETGKTVILSGENNWSSTFADLRKYDAKTGKTISYSVTEPEVPERYKVSYSTGSNGEFVVTNTAITGSLTVTKVDEAGDPLAGAEFELRDQDGKVIAGTSGADGKILFENLDWGSYLLVETKAPEGYRLLTKPLEIEIGADQLNPERTVENTPTDWELPATGGIGTIPFYMVGLLVMAVAMLLMLKKKRLYE
;
A
#
# COMPACT_ATOMS: atom_id res chain seq x y z
N MET A 1 53.60 -43.50 -17.35
CA MET A 1 53.43 -42.88 -16.01
C MET A 1 52.66 -41.59 -16.20
N SER A 2 51.50 -41.41 -15.57
CA SER A 2 50.57 -40.30 -15.87
C SER A 2 49.80 -39.84 -14.62
N ARG A 3 50.52 -39.35 -13.60
CA ARG A 3 49.94 -38.79 -12.36
C ARG A 3 50.35 -37.31 -12.18
N LEU A 4 49.97 -36.44 -13.11
CA LEU A 4 50.13 -34.98 -12.97
C LEU A 4 49.16 -34.14 -13.82
N LYS A 5 47.95 -34.65 -14.08
CA LYS A 5 46.79 -33.88 -14.55
C LYS A 5 45.55 -34.43 -13.83
N GLY A 6 44.97 -33.65 -12.90
CA GLY A 6 43.81 -34.10 -12.11
C GLY A 6 43.51 -33.34 -10.81
N LEU A 7 44.36 -32.41 -10.37
CA LEU A 7 44.20 -31.74 -9.07
C LEU A 7 43.51 -30.36 -9.11
N SER A 8 43.18 -29.82 -10.29
CA SER A 8 42.58 -28.47 -10.44
C SER A 8 41.05 -28.47 -10.62
N ALA A 9 40.40 -29.62 -10.79
CA ALA A 9 38.94 -29.71 -10.95
C ALA A 9 38.22 -29.89 -9.61
N ALA A 10 38.68 -30.84 -8.78
CA ALA A 10 38.03 -31.19 -7.51
C ALA A 10 38.03 -30.04 -6.49
N LEU A 11 39.06 -29.17 -6.50
CA LEU A 11 39.19 -28.07 -5.55
C LEU A 11 38.32 -26.85 -5.91
N ALA A 12 37.94 -26.69 -7.19
CA ALA A 12 37.01 -25.66 -7.63
C ALA A 12 35.57 -25.97 -7.21
N VAL A 13 35.14 -27.24 -7.36
CA VAL A 13 33.78 -27.68 -7.03
C VAL A 13 33.49 -27.58 -5.53
N LEU A 14 34.48 -27.87 -4.67
CA LEU A 14 34.27 -27.85 -3.23
C LEU A 14 34.24 -26.43 -2.61
N LEU A 15 34.89 -25.44 -3.25
CA LEU A 15 34.97 -24.07 -2.72
C LEU A 15 33.77 -23.19 -3.14
N VAL A 16 33.04 -23.55 -4.19
CA VAL A 16 31.82 -22.85 -4.64
C VAL A 16 30.62 -23.18 -3.73
N LEU A 17 30.64 -24.31 -3.02
CA LEU A 17 29.50 -24.84 -2.26
C LEU A 17 29.22 -24.13 -0.91
N GLN A 18 29.94 -23.05 -0.57
CA GLN A 18 29.86 -22.44 0.77
C GLN A 18 29.67 -20.90 0.80
N LEU A 19 29.52 -20.24 -0.36
CA LEU A 19 29.39 -18.77 -0.46
C LEU A 19 28.38 -18.28 -1.51
N MET A 20 27.24 -18.97 -1.69
CA MET A 20 26.17 -18.55 -2.62
C MET A 20 24.75 -18.56 -2.04
N VAL A 21 24.60 -18.11 -0.79
CA VAL A 21 23.39 -17.42 -0.32
C VAL A 21 23.84 -16.24 0.57
N PRO A 22 23.41 -14.98 0.35
CA PRO A 22 22.58 -14.45 -0.73
C PRO A 22 23.38 -13.62 -1.76
N VAL A 23 23.14 -13.82 -3.06
CA VAL A 23 23.57 -12.88 -4.12
C VAL A 23 22.37 -12.44 -4.97
N PHE A 24 21.50 -11.65 -4.34
CA PHE A 24 20.79 -10.56 -5.01
C PHE A 24 21.32 -9.24 -4.44
N GLY A 25 22.57 -8.92 -4.79
CA GLY A 25 23.27 -7.73 -4.32
C GLY A 25 24.66 -7.60 -4.95
N ASN A 26 24.91 -6.46 -5.58
CA ASN A 26 26.20 -6.03 -6.14
C ASN A 26 26.92 -7.00 -7.10
N LEU A 27 26.56 -6.92 -8.38
CA LEU A 27 27.57 -6.98 -9.45
C LEU A 27 27.39 -5.74 -10.35
N GLY A 28 28.45 -4.94 -10.46
CA GLY A 28 28.42 -3.64 -11.14
C GLY A 28 28.53 -3.77 -12.66
N GLY A 29 27.42 -4.06 -13.32
CA GLY A 29 27.28 -4.00 -14.79
C GLY A 29 25.94 -3.40 -15.16
N SER A 30 25.88 -2.59 -16.23
CA SER A 30 24.67 -1.87 -16.64
C SER A 30 23.66 -2.79 -17.33
N ALA A 31 22.94 -3.58 -16.53
CA ALA A 31 21.76 -4.32 -16.95
C ALA A 31 20.51 -3.63 -16.39
N SER A 32 19.68 -3.04 -17.26
CA SER A 32 18.35 -2.56 -16.88
C SER A 32 17.44 -3.77 -16.62
N ALA A 33 16.98 -3.92 -15.38
CA ALA A 33 15.87 -4.81 -15.08
C ALA A 33 14.61 -4.24 -15.77
N GLN A 34 14.24 -4.83 -16.89
CA GLN A 34 13.08 -4.45 -17.69
C GLN A 34 11.99 -5.50 -17.46
N SER A 35 10.81 -5.05 -17.02
CA SER A 35 9.61 -5.89 -16.88
C SER A 35 9.24 -6.54 -18.21
N ASP A 36 8.60 -7.72 -18.17
CA ASP A 36 8.42 -8.61 -19.34
C ASP A 36 7.59 -8.04 -20.50
N ASP A 37 8.23 -7.25 -21.36
CA ASP A 37 7.79 -6.90 -22.73
C ASP A 37 8.21 -7.98 -23.76
N ALA A 38 8.87 -9.06 -23.34
CA ALA A 38 9.61 -9.98 -24.24
C ALA A 38 9.03 -11.40 -24.33
N GLY A 39 8.12 -11.80 -23.44
CA GLY A 39 7.49 -13.13 -23.40
C GLY A 39 8.47 -14.27 -23.10
N ARG A 40 9.61 -13.98 -22.44
CA ARG A 40 10.67 -14.99 -22.19
C ARG A 40 10.27 -16.01 -21.14
N ILE A 41 9.52 -15.60 -20.11
CA ILE A 41 8.95 -16.49 -19.10
C ILE A 41 7.46 -16.66 -19.38
N LYS A 42 7.09 -17.80 -19.97
CA LYS A 42 5.70 -18.18 -20.17
C LYS A 42 5.24 -19.03 -18.99
N VAL A 43 4.22 -18.56 -18.28
CA VAL A 43 3.54 -19.29 -17.20
C VAL A 43 2.12 -19.61 -17.68
N GLU A 44 1.77 -20.89 -17.71
CA GLU A 44 0.45 -21.36 -18.14
C GLU A 44 -0.19 -22.16 -17.00
N LYS A 45 -1.32 -21.71 -16.49
CA LYS A 45 -2.10 -22.49 -15.51
C LYS A 45 -2.68 -23.71 -16.21
N THR A 46 -2.28 -24.91 -15.77
CA THR A 46 -2.70 -26.20 -16.35
C THR A 46 -3.80 -26.91 -15.57
N ALA A 47 -3.97 -26.59 -14.29
CA ALA A 47 -5.07 -27.08 -13.46
C ALA A 47 -5.29 -26.14 -12.25
N GLN A 48 -6.52 -26.13 -11.74
CA GLN A 48 -6.89 -25.51 -10.47
C GLN A 48 -8.01 -26.34 -9.82
N THR A 49 -7.96 -26.44 -8.50
CA THR A 49 -9.02 -26.94 -7.61
C THR A 49 -9.07 -26.01 -6.39
N GLU A 50 -10.03 -26.20 -5.49
CA GLU A 50 -10.12 -25.41 -4.25
C GLU A 50 -8.87 -25.58 -3.36
N GLU A 51 -8.23 -26.75 -3.40
CA GLU A 51 -7.07 -27.11 -2.57
C GLU A 51 -5.71 -26.95 -3.27
N SER A 52 -5.67 -26.87 -4.61
CA SER A 52 -4.42 -26.95 -5.37
C SER A 52 -4.44 -26.22 -6.70
N VAL A 53 -3.26 -25.88 -7.19
CA VAL A 53 -3.07 -25.18 -8.46
C VAL A 53 -1.80 -25.70 -9.13
N GLN A 54 -1.79 -25.76 -10.46
CA GLN A 54 -0.64 -26.27 -11.21
C GLN A 54 -0.35 -25.38 -12.41
N TRP A 55 0.91 -24.96 -12.54
CA TRP A 55 1.41 -24.18 -13.66
C TRP A 55 2.50 -24.92 -14.43
N ARG A 56 2.47 -24.80 -15.75
CA ARG A 56 3.61 -25.08 -16.61
C ARG A 56 4.43 -23.80 -16.77
N VAL A 57 5.70 -23.87 -16.40
CA VAL A 57 6.66 -22.77 -16.54
C VAL A 57 7.58 -23.10 -17.70
N THR A 58 7.82 -22.12 -18.57
CA THR A 58 8.65 -22.26 -19.77
C THR A 58 9.54 -21.02 -19.91
N VAL A 59 10.86 -21.21 -19.87
CA VAL A 59 11.88 -20.15 -19.96
C VAL A 59 12.65 -20.30 -21.26
N ASN A 60 12.41 -19.38 -22.21
CA ASN A 60 12.98 -19.43 -23.55
C ASN A 60 14.33 -18.69 -23.61
N ALA A 61 15.43 -19.42 -23.80
CA ALA A 61 16.68 -18.81 -24.27
C ALA A 61 16.56 -18.53 -25.79
N SER A 62 17.04 -17.39 -26.25
CA SER A 62 16.76 -16.89 -27.61
C SER A 62 17.65 -17.51 -28.70
N GLY A 63 17.56 -18.83 -28.88
CA GLY A 63 18.12 -19.59 -30.01
C GLY A 63 19.64 -19.81 -30.01
N ALA A 64 20.39 -19.16 -29.12
CA ALA A 64 21.82 -19.37 -28.93
C ALA A 64 22.12 -20.50 -27.93
N GLU A 65 23.35 -21.01 -27.94
CA GLU A 65 23.88 -21.83 -26.83
C GLU A 65 23.93 -21.00 -25.54
N HIS A 66 23.52 -21.62 -24.43
CA HIS A 66 23.57 -21.04 -23.10
C HIS A 66 24.42 -21.91 -22.16
N GLU A 67 25.14 -21.29 -21.22
CA GLU A 67 25.89 -22.02 -20.18
C GLU A 67 24.96 -22.58 -19.08
N GLY A 68 23.72 -22.10 -19.03
CA GLY A 68 22.68 -22.62 -18.14
C GLY A 68 21.55 -21.63 -17.93
N ILE A 69 20.41 -22.14 -17.48
CA ILE A 69 19.24 -21.37 -17.06
C ILE A 69 19.04 -21.63 -15.56
N GLN A 70 19.21 -20.60 -14.73
CA GLN A 70 18.87 -20.64 -13.30
C GLN A 70 17.51 -19.97 -13.09
N THR A 71 16.56 -20.68 -12.48
CA THR A 71 15.21 -20.17 -12.21
C THR A 71 14.89 -20.30 -10.73
N ASN A 72 14.74 -19.17 -10.05
CA ASN A 72 14.22 -19.11 -8.69
C ASN A 72 12.69 -18.99 -8.74
N ILE A 73 12.02 -19.71 -7.85
CA ILE A 73 10.57 -19.79 -7.73
C ILE A 73 10.24 -19.48 -6.27
N SER A 74 9.38 -18.49 -6.03
CA SER A 74 8.93 -18.11 -4.68
C SER A 74 7.42 -18.23 -4.56
N LEU A 75 6.96 -18.79 -3.44
CA LEU A 75 5.56 -19.02 -3.14
C LEU A 75 5.07 -17.98 -2.13
N GLY A 76 4.11 -17.15 -2.53
CA GLY A 76 3.50 -16.14 -1.66
C GLY A 76 2.60 -16.74 -0.58
N ALA A 77 2.16 -15.92 0.37
CA ALA A 77 1.52 -16.37 1.61
C ALA A 77 0.26 -17.25 1.46
N GLY A 78 -0.43 -17.20 0.31
CA GLY A 78 -1.55 -18.09 -0.02
C GLY A 78 -1.18 -19.43 -0.67
N LEU A 79 0.10 -19.79 -0.72
CA LEU A 79 0.62 -21.03 -1.30
C LEU A 79 1.53 -21.80 -0.34
N SER A 80 1.40 -23.13 -0.33
CA SER A 80 2.28 -24.05 0.40
C SER A 80 3.10 -24.93 -0.57
N PRO A 81 4.37 -25.29 -0.27
CA PRO A 81 5.24 -26.01 -1.21
C PRO A 81 4.73 -27.41 -1.59
N ALA A 82 4.39 -27.63 -2.87
CA ALA A 82 3.69 -28.84 -3.31
C ALA A 82 4.21 -29.48 -4.62
N ASP A 83 5.53 -29.46 -4.80
CA ASP A 83 6.33 -30.24 -5.79
C ASP A 83 6.65 -29.57 -7.15
N ILE A 84 7.80 -29.97 -7.72
CA ILE A 84 8.39 -29.48 -8.98
C ILE A 84 8.73 -30.69 -9.86
N THR A 85 8.08 -30.82 -11.03
CA THR A 85 8.17 -32.03 -11.87
C THR A 85 8.45 -31.72 -13.35
N GLY A 86 8.99 -32.71 -14.07
CA GLY A 86 9.22 -32.62 -15.52
C GLY A 86 10.42 -31.77 -15.95
N THR A 87 11.40 -31.55 -15.06
CA THR A 87 12.58 -30.68 -15.28
C THR A 87 13.65 -31.23 -16.21
N GLY A 88 13.53 -32.48 -16.67
CA GLY A 88 14.59 -33.15 -17.44
C GLY A 88 15.87 -33.30 -16.61
N ASP A 89 17.02 -33.02 -17.21
CA ASP A 89 18.33 -33.08 -16.54
C ASP A 89 18.60 -31.91 -15.58
N ALA A 90 17.71 -30.91 -15.53
CA ALA A 90 17.87 -29.74 -14.67
C ALA A 90 17.73 -30.09 -13.18
N GLN A 91 18.69 -29.62 -12.38
CA GLN A 91 18.76 -29.87 -10.95
C GLN A 91 17.75 -29.01 -10.20
N VAL A 92 17.02 -29.60 -9.26
CA VAL A 92 16.07 -28.90 -8.37
C VAL A 92 16.63 -28.89 -6.95
N SER A 93 16.62 -27.72 -6.33
CA SER A 93 16.92 -27.54 -4.90
C SER A 93 15.79 -26.76 -4.23
N LYS A 94 15.51 -27.07 -2.95
CA LYS A 94 14.54 -26.33 -2.16
C LYS A 94 15.23 -25.12 -1.51
N THR A 95 14.64 -23.95 -1.65
CA THR A 95 15.06 -22.71 -0.98
C THR A 95 14.10 -22.41 0.18
N GLY A 96 14.32 -21.33 0.95
CA GLY A 96 13.52 -21.04 2.15
C GLY A 96 12.01 -20.97 1.85
N ASP A 97 11.64 -20.07 0.94
CA ASP A 97 10.24 -19.77 0.60
C ASP A 97 9.85 -20.32 -0.80
N GLY A 98 10.53 -21.38 -1.27
CA GLY A 98 10.28 -21.96 -2.60
C GLY A 98 11.37 -22.90 -3.11
N TYR A 99 11.76 -22.74 -4.37
CA TYR A 99 12.64 -23.66 -5.10
C TYR A 99 13.58 -22.93 -6.06
N ALA A 100 14.72 -23.56 -6.38
CA ALA A 100 15.62 -23.15 -7.45
C ALA A 100 15.88 -24.31 -8.42
N VAL A 101 15.68 -24.06 -9.71
CA VAL A 101 15.87 -25.02 -10.82
C VAL A 101 17.04 -24.55 -11.69
N GLN A 102 18.03 -25.39 -11.91
CA GLN A 102 19.21 -25.06 -12.74
C GLN A 102 19.40 -26.07 -13.87
N SER A 103 19.30 -25.61 -15.12
CA SER A 103 19.63 -26.43 -16.29
C SER A 103 21.14 -26.59 -16.47
N PRO A 104 21.60 -27.68 -17.11
CA PRO A 104 22.94 -27.73 -17.69
C PRO A 104 23.08 -26.75 -18.89
N PRO A 105 24.31 -26.57 -19.41
CA PRO A 105 24.55 -25.92 -20.70
C PRO A 105 23.81 -26.63 -21.85
N GLY A 106 23.41 -25.89 -22.88
CA GLY A 106 22.75 -26.48 -24.05
C GLY A 106 22.12 -25.45 -25.00
N THR A 107 21.20 -25.93 -25.86
CA THR A 107 20.36 -25.09 -26.73
C THR A 107 18.88 -25.36 -26.44
N GLY A 108 18.06 -24.31 -26.47
CA GLY A 108 16.59 -24.42 -26.39
C GLY A 108 15.97 -23.74 -25.17
N THR A 109 15.07 -24.45 -24.50
CA THR A 109 14.10 -23.90 -23.55
C THR A 109 13.99 -24.80 -22.33
N LEU A 110 14.11 -24.23 -21.13
CA LEU A 110 13.83 -24.93 -19.88
C LEU A 110 12.32 -24.92 -19.64
N ALA A 111 11.69 -26.09 -19.53
CA ALA A 111 10.28 -26.21 -19.18
C ALA A 111 10.09 -27.19 -18.01
N PHE A 112 9.19 -26.86 -17.09
CA PHE A 112 8.87 -27.69 -15.92
C PHE A 112 7.46 -27.37 -15.39
N THR A 113 6.98 -28.18 -14.46
CA THR A 113 5.67 -28.02 -13.81
C THR A 113 5.86 -27.65 -12.35
N VAL A 114 5.18 -26.60 -11.90
CA VAL A 114 5.08 -26.19 -10.49
C VAL A 114 3.69 -26.54 -10.00
N LYS A 115 3.58 -27.27 -8.88
CA LYS A 115 2.30 -27.48 -8.20
C LYS A 115 2.30 -26.77 -6.85
N ALA A 116 1.32 -25.88 -6.68
CA ALA A 116 0.87 -25.22 -5.45
C ALA A 116 -0.16 -26.04 -4.66
N THR A 117 -0.09 -26.07 -3.33
CA THR A 117 -1.28 -26.23 -2.47
C THR A 117 -1.78 -24.83 -2.12
N VAL A 118 -3.07 -24.57 -2.30
CA VAL A 118 -3.68 -23.26 -2.02
C VAL A 118 -4.08 -23.20 -0.55
N THR A 119 -3.57 -22.21 0.18
CA THR A 119 -3.89 -21.98 1.61
C THR A 119 -4.74 -20.72 1.81
N SER A 120 -4.70 -19.78 0.86
CA SER A 120 -5.57 -18.58 0.84
C SER A 120 -5.65 -18.07 -0.61
N PRO A 121 -6.73 -18.35 -1.37
CA PRO A 121 -6.83 -18.01 -2.79
C PRO A 121 -6.51 -16.52 -3.08
N ASP A 122 -7.07 -15.61 -2.28
CA ASP A 122 -6.94 -14.15 -2.47
C ASP A 122 -5.56 -13.59 -2.09
N GLN A 123 -4.66 -14.43 -1.56
CA GLN A 123 -3.27 -14.09 -1.22
C GLN A 123 -2.26 -15.02 -1.93
N ALA A 124 -2.72 -15.86 -2.87
CA ALA A 124 -1.89 -16.82 -3.57
C ALA A 124 -1.21 -16.16 -4.79
N ILE A 125 0.11 -15.94 -4.65
CA ILE A 125 0.97 -15.31 -5.64
C ILE A 125 2.16 -16.24 -5.92
N LEU A 126 2.43 -16.50 -7.20
CA LEU A 126 3.63 -17.19 -7.66
C LEU A 126 4.60 -16.16 -8.26
N GLU A 127 5.82 -16.06 -7.72
CA GLU A 127 6.91 -15.30 -8.35
C GLU A 127 7.93 -16.25 -9.00
N ILE A 128 8.41 -15.87 -10.18
CA ILE A 128 9.45 -16.59 -10.92
C ILE A 128 10.50 -15.60 -11.40
N LYS A 129 11.78 -15.88 -11.13
CA LYS A 129 12.92 -15.04 -11.50
C LYS A 129 13.98 -15.90 -12.17
N ALA A 130 14.15 -15.75 -13.48
CA ALA A 130 15.07 -16.55 -14.29
C ALA A 130 16.29 -15.72 -14.74
N VAL A 131 17.44 -16.39 -14.83
CA VAL A 131 18.68 -15.85 -15.40
C VAL A 131 19.22 -16.86 -16.41
N VAL A 132 19.46 -16.40 -17.63
CA VAL A 132 20.12 -17.16 -18.71
C VAL A 132 21.56 -16.65 -18.84
N ALA A 133 22.54 -17.55 -18.77
CA ALA A 133 23.96 -17.25 -18.98
C ALA A 133 24.39 -17.63 -20.40
N TYR A 134 25.16 -16.77 -21.07
CA TYR A 134 25.66 -17.02 -22.43
C TYR A 134 27.20 -17.13 -22.48
N PRO A 135 27.78 -17.93 -23.41
CA PRO A 135 29.24 -18.16 -23.49
C PRO A 135 30.11 -16.93 -23.80
N ASP A 136 29.51 -15.77 -24.11
CA ASP A 136 30.20 -14.49 -24.27
C ASP A 136 30.39 -13.74 -22.93
N GLY A 137 29.93 -14.31 -21.82
CA GLY A 137 29.95 -13.70 -20.49
C GLY A 137 28.80 -12.74 -20.24
N THR A 138 27.79 -12.68 -21.12
CA THR A 138 26.56 -11.91 -20.89
C THR A 138 25.52 -12.75 -20.15
N TYR A 139 24.64 -12.05 -19.43
CA TYR A 139 23.53 -12.64 -18.67
C TYR A 139 22.24 -11.88 -18.98
N GLN A 140 21.13 -12.59 -19.11
CA GLN A 140 19.80 -11.99 -19.23
C GLN A 140 18.93 -12.45 -18.08
N ALA A 141 18.50 -11.51 -17.25
CA ALA A 141 17.50 -11.73 -16.22
C ALA A 141 16.09 -11.46 -16.76
N SER A 142 15.09 -12.14 -16.21
CA SER A 142 13.67 -11.86 -16.44
C SER A 142 12.87 -12.29 -15.21
N ASP A 143 11.79 -11.58 -14.91
CA ASP A 143 10.90 -11.88 -13.81
C ASP A 143 9.43 -11.90 -14.24
N ARG A 144 8.63 -12.67 -13.50
CA ARG A 144 7.18 -12.79 -13.72
C ARG A 144 6.45 -13.13 -12.43
N THR A 145 5.33 -12.46 -12.21
CA THR A 145 4.44 -12.67 -11.07
C THR A 145 3.06 -13.06 -11.58
N GLU A 146 2.53 -14.18 -11.09
CA GLU A 146 1.23 -14.74 -11.50
C GLU A 146 0.34 -14.88 -10.26
N ALA A 147 -0.76 -14.13 -10.20
CA ALA A 147 -1.70 -14.15 -9.08
C ALA A 147 -2.89 -15.07 -9.36
N ILE A 148 -3.37 -15.79 -8.35
CA ILE A 148 -4.61 -16.56 -8.48
C ILE A 148 -5.80 -15.60 -8.39
N LYS A 149 -6.62 -15.58 -9.45
CA LYS A 149 -8.00 -15.08 -9.36
C LYS A 149 -8.88 -16.20 -8.79
N PRO A 150 -9.73 -15.91 -7.79
CA PRO A 150 -10.76 -16.86 -7.38
C PRO A 150 -11.71 -17.13 -8.56
N GLU A 151 -12.16 -18.38 -8.66
CA GLU A 151 -13.03 -18.84 -9.75
C GLU A 151 -14.48 -18.70 -9.30
N VAL A 152 -15.21 -17.77 -9.92
CA VAL A 152 -16.61 -17.49 -9.58
C VAL A 152 -17.46 -18.66 -10.05
N LYS A 153 -18.05 -19.39 -9.09
CA LYS A 153 -19.09 -20.37 -9.41
C LYS A 153 -20.35 -19.62 -9.85
N GLU A 154 -20.85 -19.92 -11.04
CA GLU A 154 -22.29 -19.76 -11.29
C GLU A 154 -23.01 -20.79 -10.41
N GLU A 155 -23.86 -20.33 -9.49
CA GLU A 155 -24.60 -21.24 -8.62
C GLU A 155 -25.79 -21.86 -9.37
N ASP A 156 -25.88 -23.18 -9.32
CA ASP A 156 -26.95 -23.96 -9.95
C ASP A 156 -28.32 -23.59 -9.36
N LYS A 157 -29.34 -23.51 -10.24
CA LYS A 157 -30.73 -23.57 -9.79
C LYS A 157 -31.04 -25.01 -9.34
N PRO A 158 -31.84 -25.19 -8.27
CA PRO A 158 -32.09 -26.51 -7.71
C PRO A 158 -32.77 -27.44 -8.73
N ALA A 159 -32.23 -28.64 -8.87
CA ALA A 159 -32.81 -29.69 -9.69
C ALA A 159 -34.09 -30.27 -9.03
N VAL A 160 -35.06 -30.63 -9.87
CA VAL A 160 -36.26 -31.38 -9.47
C VAL A 160 -36.27 -32.70 -10.23
N GLU A 161 -36.57 -33.80 -9.54
CA GLU A 161 -36.57 -35.15 -10.12
C GLU A 161 -37.76 -35.41 -11.08
N PRO A 162 -37.65 -36.43 -11.97
CA PRO A 162 -38.24 -36.33 -13.31
C PRO A 162 -39.65 -36.91 -13.47
N ALA A 163 -40.36 -36.38 -14.49
CA ALA A 163 -41.57 -36.96 -15.06
C ALA A 163 -41.49 -37.02 -16.60
N GLU A 164 -42.44 -37.73 -17.23
CA GLU A 164 -42.31 -38.34 -18.56
C GLU A 164 -42.37 -37.39 -19.80
N LYS A 165 -42.08 -37.98 -20.97
CA LYS A 165 -42.14 -37.35 -22.30
C LYS A 165 -43.56 -36.93 -22.70
N THR A 166 -43.71 -35.78 -23.35
CA THR A 166 -44.52 -35.70 -24.59
C THR A 166 -44.11 -34.56 -25.53
N ALA A 167 -44.70 -34.58 -26.73
CA ALA A 167 -44.31 -33.94 -27.98
C ALA A 167 -44.32 -32.39 -28.07
N GLU A 168 -43.68 -31.93 -29.16
CA GLU A 168 -43.99 -30.76 -29.99
C GLU A 168 -45.05 -29.75 -29.52
N LYS A 169 -44.67 -28.44 -29.53
CA LYS A 169 -45.06 -27.58 -30.67
C LYS A 169 -44.28 -26.26 -30.76
N GLN A 170 -44.22 -25.72 -31.97
CA GLN A 170 -44.12 -24.27 -32.21
C GLN A 170 -45.53 -23.67 -32.19
N ASP A 171 -45.67 -22.43 -31.69
CA ASP A 171 -46.59 -21.42 -32.25
C ASP A 171 -46.23 -20.04 -31.63
N ALA A 172 -46.58 -18.94 -32.30
CA ALA A 172 -46.19 -17.59 -31.89
C ALA A 172 -47.31 -16.56 -32.11
N LYS A 173 -47.56 -15.69 -31.11
CA LYS A 173 -48.18 -14.36 -31.32
C LYS A 173 -48.00 -13.40 -30.13
N THR A 174 -47.44 -12.22 -30.43
CA THR A 174 -48.07 -10.88 -30.36
C THR A 174 -49.38 -10.80 -29.53
N GLU A 175 -49.59 -9.82 -28.64
CA GLU A 175 -49.94 -8.44 -29.04
C GLU A 175 -49.75 -7.32 -27.98
N GLU A 176 -49.31 -6.15 -28.50
CA GLU A 176 -49.69 -4.76 -28.17
C GLU A 176 -49.17 -4.00 -26.91
N PRO A 177 -49.10 -2.63 -26.97
CA PRO A 177 -48.32 -1.80 -26.02
C PRO A 177 -49.07 -0.49 -25.54
N VAL A 178 -48.30 0.52 -25.09
CA VAL A 178 -48.68 1.95 -24.88
C VAL A 178 -49.65 2.19 -23.70
N LYS A 179 -49.28 2.95 -22.65
CA LYS A 179 -49.25 4.43 -22.70
C LYS A 179 -48.36 5.13 -21.66
N LYS A 180 -48.27 6.45 -21.84
CA LYS A 180 -47.37 7.41 -21.18
C LYS A 180 -48.09 8.75 -21.04
N GLU A 181 -48.24 9.25 -19.82
CA GLU A 181 -48.51 10.65 -19.46
C GLU A 181 -47.94 10.83 -18.04
N THR A 182 -46.98 11.73 -17.76
CA THR A 182 -46.90 13.20 -17.90
C THR A 182 -47.41 13.90 -16.63
N ALA A 183 -46.68 14.93 -16.18
CA ALA A 183 -46.83 15.57 -14.87
C ALA A 183 -47.52 16.95 -14.96
N GLU A 184 -47.93 17.49 -13.80
CA GLU A 184 -47.97 18.95 -13.59
C GLU A 184 -47.66 19.31 -12.11
N GLN A 185 -47.85 20.57 -11.70
CA GLN A 185 -46.88 21.34 -10.91
C GLN A 185 -47.50 22.34 -9.91
N ALA A 186 -46.63 22.99 -9.11
CA ALA A 186 -46.83 24.22 -8.29
C ALA A 186 -47.31 24.01 -6.83
N ASP A 187 -47.03 24.92 -5.86
CA ASP A 187 -46.32 26.21 -5.91
C ASP A 187 -45.56 26.53 -4.58
N GLN A 188 -44.86 27.67 -4.50
CA GLN A 188 -44.24 28.26 -3.28
C GLN A 188 -45.25 29.06 -2.43
N PRO A 189 -44.89 29.59 -1.23
CA PRO A 189 -44.29 30.94 -1.19
C PRO A 189 -43.32 31.30 -0.02
N ALA A 190 -42.41 32.24 -0.33
CA ALA A 190 -41.96 33.40 0.48
C ALA A 190 -41.24 33.27 1.86
N LYS A 191 -40.52 34.36 2.21
CA LYS A 191 -39.93 34.69 3.52
C LYS A 191 -40.58 35.99 4.05
N GLU A 192 -40.63 36.20 5.37
CA GLU A 192 -40.19 37.46 6.00
C GLU A 192 -39.80 37.25 7.48
N ALA A 193 -39.51 38.32 8.24
CA ALA A 193 -38.74 38.27 9.50
C ALA A 193 -39.35 39.09 10.66
N ALA A 194 -38.85 38.87 11.89
CA ALA A 194 -39.10 39.71 13.06
C ALA A 194 -37.91 39.69 14.04
N GLN A 195 -37.71 40.79 14.80
CA GLN A 195 -36.73 40.93 15.88
C GLN A 195 -37.34 40.56 17.26
N PRO A 196 -36.55 40.60 18.36
CA PRO A 196 -36.57 41.84 19.16
C PRO A 196 -35.19 42.29 19.70
N ALA A 197 -35.16 43.51 20.27
CA ALA A 197 -34.08 44.06 21.10
C ALA A 197 -34.51 44.00 22.61
N GLU A 198 -33.87 44.59 23.63
CA GLU A 198 -32.81 45.60 23.75
C GLU A 198 -32.19 45.60 25.19
N GLU A 199 -31.21 46.50 25.42
CA GLU A 199 -30.84 47.16 26.70
C GLU A 199 -29.96 46.50 27.81
N LYS A 200 -28.81 47.16 27.99
CA LYS A 200 -28.22 47.73 29.25
C LYS A 200 -27.13 47.01 30.06
N LYS A 201 -26.34 47.88 30.71
CA LYS A 201 -25.03 47.71 31.40
C LYS A 201 -25.07 48.55 32.70
N PRO A 202 -24.37 48.14 33.78
CA PRO A 202 -23.26 48.95 34.32
C PRO A 202 -21.98 48.10 34.54
N SER A 203 -20.73 48.55 34.73
CA SER A 203 -20.03 49.84 34.88
C SER A 203 -19.14 49.83 36.14
N ALA A 204 -17.81 49.91 35.93
CA ALA A 204 -16.75 50.41 36.83
C ALA A 204 -16.54 49.66 38.18
N GLU A 205 -15.50 49.86 39.01
CA GLU A 205 -14.53 50.96 39.21
C GLU A 205 -13.34 50.44 40.07
N GLU A 206 -12.15 51.06 40.19
CA GLU A 206 -11.13 51.42 39.18
C GLU A 206 -9.74 51.56 39.88
N ALA A 207 -8.60 51.17 39.26
CA ALA A 207 -7.25 51.47 39.79
C ALA A 207 -6.10 51.40 38.74
N ALA A 208 -5.29 52.47 38.68
CA ALA A 208 -3.94 52.54 38.08
C ALA A 208 -3.03 53.34 39.05
N PRO A 209 -1.70 53.52 38.86
CA PRO A 209 -1.17 54.37 37.76
C PRO A 209 0.27 54.04 37.24
N ALA A 210 0.70 54.84 36.25
CA ALA A 210 2.11 55.19 35.90
C ALA A 210 3.03 54.09 35.27
N GLU A 211 3.89 54.38 34.28
CA GLU A 211 4.09 55.61 33.50
C GLU A 211 4.64 55.35 32.07
N LYS A 212 4.66 56.39 31.23
CA LYS A 212 5.16 56.44 29.83
C LYS A 212 6.38 57.43 29.77
N PRO A 213 7.05 57.79 28.64
CA PRO A 213 6.60 57.81 27.22
C PRO A 213 7.67 57.48 26.13
N ALA A 214 7.27 57.65 24.85
CA ALA A 214 7.98 58.30 23.69
C ALA A 214 9.48 58.04 23.35
N GLU A 215 10.01 58.29 22.13
CA GLU A 215 9.53 58.37 20.72
C GLU A 215 10.80 58.45 19.80
N GLN A 216 10.68 58.72 18.49
CA GLN A 216 11.79 58.81 17.49
C GLN A 216 12.36 60.26 17.37
N PRO A 217 13.25 60.66 16.41
CA PRO A 217 14.35 60.01 15.63
C PRO A 217 15.68 60.87 15.58
N VAL A 218 16.62 60.56 14.65
CA VAL A 218 17.63 61.45 13.97
C VAL A 218 19.08 61.64 14.53
N LYS A 219 20.08 61.36 13.66
CA LYS A 219 21.51 61.80 13.47
C LYS A 219 22.48 62.24 14.61
N GLU A 220 23.73 61.76 14.48
CA GLU A 220 25.10 62.41 14.53
C GLU A 220 25.30 63.91 14.92
N PRO A 221 26.53 64.40 15.30
CA PRO A 221 27.87 63.75 15.43
C PRO A 221 28.80 64.21 16.63
N SER A 222 30.09 63.77 16.63
CA SER A 222 31.28 64.24 17.41
C SER A 222 31.36 63.86 18.91
N GLY A 223 32.52 63.65 19.59
CA GLY A 223 33.98 63.66 19.27
C GLY A 223 34.75 62.83 20.36
N LYS A 224 36.04 62.97 20.75
CA LYS A 224 37.24 63.76 20.33
C LYS A 224 38.49 63.22 21.13
N GLU A 225 39.72 63.30 20.56
CA GLU A 225 41.06 63.07 21.23
C GLU A 225 41.42 61.62 21.71
N SER A 226 42.66 61.09 21.63
CA SER A 226 44.01 61.58 21.20
C SER A 226 44.86 60.46 20.54
N ALA A 227 45.90 60.81 19.77
CA ALA A 227 46.96 59.91 19.24
C ALA A 227 48.25 59.95 20.12
N PRO A 228 49.30 59.12 19.92
CA PRO A 228 50.21 59.09 18.74
C PRO A 228 50.68 57.66 18.29
N GLU A 229 51.43 57.38 17.21
CA GLU A 229 51.84 58.14 16.01
C GLU A 229 52.24 57.16 14.85
N LYS A 230 52.03 57.59 13.58
CA LYS A 230 52.85 57.40 12.34
C LYS A 230 53.44 56.03 11.94
N SER A 231 53.60 55.68 10.65
CA SER A 231 53.29 56.35 9.34
C SER A 231 53.34 55.29 8.23
N ALA A 232 52.36 55.23 7.30
CA ALA A 232 52.38 55.81 5.93
C ALA A 232 53.34 55.10 4.94
N ASP A 233 53.09 54.97 3.63
CA ASP A 233 52.16 55.66 2.69
C ASP A 233 51.66 54.61 1.64
N SER A 234 50.41 54.55 1.12
CA SER A 234 49.61 55.47 0.27
C SER A 234 50.01 55.48 -1.24
N THR A 235 49.13 55.73 -2.24
CA THR A 235 47.70 55.38 -2.42
C THR A 235 47.27 55.38 -3.91
N ALA A 236 46.16 54.68 -4.22
CA ALA A 236 45.02 55.09 -5.08
C ALA A 236 45.11 55.40 -6.62
N GLU A 237 44.15 54.79 -7.33
CA GLU A 237 43.21 55.38 -8.33
C GLU A 237 43.63 55.85 -9.76
N LYS A 238 43.24 55.03 -10.76
CA LYS A 238 42.01 55.22 -11.62
C LYS A 238 42.11 55.82 -13.05
N GLN A 239 41.26 55.22 -13.90
CA GLN A 239 40.46 55.77 -15.02
C GLN A 239 40.91 55.62 -16.49
N GLU A 240 39.95 55.16 -17.32
CA GLU A 240 39.77 55.24 -18.80
C GLU A 240 40.94 54.78 -19.72
N SER A 241 40.73 54.18 -20.90
CA SER A 241 39.58 54.24 -21.85
C SER A 241 39.44 52.96 -22.71
N ALA A 242 38.50 52.95 -23.65
CA ALA A 242 38.31 51.97 -24.73
C ALA A 242 38.08 52.73 -26.07
N PRO A 243 37.71 52.12 -27.23
CA PRO A 243 37.78 50.72 -27.66
C PRO A 243 38.52 50.55 -29.03
N ALA A 244 38.57 49.34 -29.58
CA ALA A 244 38.55 49.10 -31.03
C ALA A 244 38.18 47.63 -31.36
N GLU A 245 37.31 47.42 -32.35
CA GLU A 245 37.12 46.14 -33.04
C GLU A 245 38.02 46.08 -34.27
N GLU A 246 38.36 44.88 -34.77
CA GLU A 246 37.94 44.48 -36.12
C GLU A 246 38.15 42.98 -36.40
N THR A 247 37.39 42.48 -37.36
CA THR A 247 37.48 41.15 -38.00
C THR A 247 37.36 41.39 -39.53
N PRO A 248 37.24 40.39 -40.43
CA PRO A 248 37.55 38.96 -40.37
C PRO A 248 38.46 38.51 -41.55
N SER A 249 38.68 37.20 -41.73
CA SER A 249 38.48 36.56 -43.05
C SER A 249 38.33 35.04 -42.91
N LYS A 250 37.70 34.42 -43.91
CA LYS A 250 37.66 32.97 -44.14
C LYS A 250 38.71 32.57 -45.19
N ASP A 251 39.02 31.28 -45.32
CA ASP A 251 38.46 30.45 -46.40
C ASP A 251 38.83 28.95 -46.26
N ASP A 252 37.98 28.11 -46.84
CA ASP A 252 38.07 26.65 -47.02
C ASP A 252 39.07 26.27 -48.17
N PRO A 253 39.45 24.99 -48.43
CA PRO A 253 38.70 23.75 -48.16
C PRO A 253 39.50 22.49 -47.72
N ALA A 254 38.75 21.39 -47.55
CA ALA A 254 39.20 19.98 -47.47
C ALA A 254 39.58 19.42 -48.90
N PRO A 255 39.91 18.12 -49.15
CA PRO A 255 39.38 16.90 -48.52
C PRO A 255 40.38 15.72 -48.28
N GLU A 256 39.85 14.63 -47.68
CA GLU A 256 40.12 13.17 -47.89
C GLU A 256 41.54 12.60 -48.11
N ALA A 257 41.84 11.31 -47.91
CA ALA A 257 41.37 10.23 -47.01
C ALA A 257 42.24 8.99 -47.33
N GLY A 258 42.68 8.19 -46.33
CA GLY A 258 43.50 7.01 -46.62
C GLY A 258 43.69 6.06 -45.44
N LYS A 259 43.51 4.74 -45.67
CA LYS A 259 43.61 3.67 -44.65
C LYS A 259 44.74 2.70 -44.99
N THR A 260 45.55 2.34 -43.99
CA THR A 260 46.04 0.98 -43.62
C THR A 260 46.96 1.12 -42.41
N LYS A 261 46.73 0.46 -41.27
CA LYS A 261 46.91 -0.97 -40.95
C LYS A 261 48.36 -1.47 -41.01
N GLU A 262 48.94 -1.48 -39.82
CA GLU A 262 50.18 -2.10 -39.36
C GLU A 262 50.18 -3.64 -39.46
N VAL A 263 51.35 -4.24 -39.76
CA VAL A 263 51.68 -5.66 -39.51
C VAL A 263 53.18 -5.75 -39.15
N ALA A 264 53.54 -6.53 -38.13
CA ALA A 264 54.94 -6.78 -37.74
C ALA A 264 55.63 -7.81 -38.69
N VAL A 265 56.89 -8.24 -38.49
CA VAL A 265 57.22 -9.35 -37.56
C VAL A 265 58.75 -9.63 -37.55
N LYS A 266 59.31 -9.75 -36.32
CA LYS A 266 60.54 -10.47 -35.90
C LYS A 266 61.93 -10.13 -36.47
N LYS A 267 62.93 -10.38 -35.61
CA LYS A 267 64.37 -10.45 -35.87
C LYS A 267 64.78 -11.90 -36.16
N GLU A 268 65.94 -12.11 -36.76
CA GLU A 268 66.67 -13.37 -36.63
C GLU A 268 68.17 -13.14 -36.32
N ILE A 269 68.86 -14.24 -36.02
CA ILE A 269 70.10 -14.37 -35.24
C ILE A 269 71.34 -14.39 -36.15
N ILE A 270 72.51 -13.99 -35.64
CA ILE A 270 73.80 -14.70 -35.83
C ILE A 270 74.84 -14.20 -34.81
N VAL A 271 75.74 -15.09 -34.39
CA VAL A 271 76.91 -14.82 -33.53
C VAL A 271 78.15 -15.27 -34.30
N GLY A 272 79.21 -14.46 -34.31
CA GLY A 272 80.47 -14.76 -35.00
C GLY A 272 81.67 -14.12 -34.30
N THR A 273 82.52 -14.96 -33.70
CA THR A 273 83.68 -14.57 -32.87
C THR A 273 84.93 -14.23 -33.68
N THR A 274 85.75 -13.30 -33.21
CA THR A 274 87.16 -13.53 -32.81
C THR A 274 87.78 -12.28 -32.15
N ALA A 275 88.98 -12.40 -31.56
CA ALA A 275 89.63 -11.37 -30.76
C ALA A 275 91.14 -11.20 -31.14
N PRO A 276 91.97 -10.45 -30.41
CA PRO A 276 92.55 -9.19 -30.90
C PRO A 276 94.01 -9.29 -31.38
N VAL A 277 94.45 -8.27 -32.14
CA VAL A 277 95.86 -8.06 -32.55
C VAL A 277 96.28 -6.62 -32.24
N ALA A 278 97.59 -6.41 -32.05
CA ALA A 278 98.17 -5.22 -31.41
C ALA A 278 98.45 -4.03 -32.36
N VAL A 279 98.94 -2.95 -31.76
CA VAL A 279 99.31 -1.68 -32.40
C VAL A 279 100.65 -1.79 -33.13
N GLU A 280 100.68 -1.36 -34.39
CA GLU A 280 101.84 -0.71 -34.99
C GLU A 280 101.39 0.63 -35.62
N ALA A 281 102.32 1.58 -35.72
CA ALA A 281 102.06 2.92 -36.25
C ALA A 281 102.83 3.12 -37.56
N ASP A 282 102.11 3.44 -38.63
CA ASP A 282 102.70 3.86 -39.92
C ASP A 282 102.42 5.35 -40.18
N MET A 283 103.27 5.98 -40.98
CA MET A 283 103.48 7.43 -40.96
C MET A 283 102.57 8.19 -41.92
N MET A 284 102.00 9.31 -41.45
CA MET A 284 101.27 10.24 -42.31
C MET A 284 102.20 10.87 -43.36
N THR A 285 101.77 10.83 -44.62
CA THR A 285 102.24 11.78 -45.64
C THR A 285 101.44 13.09 -45.53
N PRO A 286 102.07 14.26 -45.72
CA PRO A 286 101.39 15.55 -45.53
C PRO A 286 100.40 15.83 -46.67
N MET A 287 99.14 16.13 -46.33
CA MET A 287 98.16 16.62 -47.29
C MET A 287 98.35 18.11 -47.59
N ALA A 288 97.88 18.55 -48.76
CA ALA A 288 98.08 19.91 -49.25
C ALA A 288 97.11 20.92 -48.61
N ILE A 289 97.65 22.05 -48.15
CA ILE A 289 96.87 23.23 -47.74
C ILE A 289 96.22 23.85 -48.98
N ALA A 290 94.88 23.93 -49.05
CA ALA A 290 94.20 24.51 -50.20
C ALA A 290 92.92 25.29 -49.87
N THR A 291 92.83 26.48 -50.50
CA THR A 291 91.64 27.32 -50.73
C THR A 291 91.28 28.38 -49.66
N PRO A 292 91.21 29.68 -50.03
CA PRO A 292 90.54 30.71 -49.24
C PRO A 292 89.01 30.64 -49.45
N GLY A 293 88.24 30.54 -48.36
CA GLY A 293 86.78 30.56 -48.41
C GLY A 293 86.15 30.44 -47.02
N THR A 294 84.96 30.98 -46.81
CA THR A 294 84.27 31.01 -45.51
C THR A 294 83.77 29.62 -45.09
N TYR A 295 84.03 29.19 -43.86
CA TYR A 295 83.41 27.97 -43.35
C TYR A 295 81.94 28.21 -43.04
N THR A 296 81.07 27.46 -43.70
CA THR A 296 79.62 27.46 -43.48
C THR A 296 79.18 26.01 -43.26
N PRO A 297 78.57 25.65 -42.11
CA PRO A 297 77.95 24.35 -41.90
C PRO A 297 76.83 24.06 -42.91
N ASP A 298 76.31 22.83 -42.84
CA ASP A 298 75.07 22.44 -43.51
C ASP A 298 73.95 23.49 -43.26
N PRO A 299 73.23 23.98 -44.28
CA PRO A 299 72.06 24.86 -44.10
C PRO A 299 70.99 24.30 -43.14
N ASN A 300 70.95 22.98 -42.94
CA ASN A 300 70.05 22.28 -42.02
C ASN A 300 70.64 22.09 -40.61
N ALA A 301 71.81 22.66 -40.30
CA ALA A 301 72.43 22.57 -38.99
C ALA A 301 71.56 23.21 -37.90
N ILE A 302 71.13 22.40 -36.91
CA ILE A 302 70.42 22.90 -35.73
C ILE A 302 71.43 23.61 -34.84
N VAL A 303 71.45 24.93 -34.91
CA VAL A 303 72.39 25.76 -34.15
C VAL A 303 72.00 25.78 -32.68
N VAL A 304 72.60 24.86 -31.93
CA VAL A 304 72.58 24.86 -30.46
C VAL A 304 73.19 26.18 -29.97
N PRO A 305 72.47 27.00 -29.19
CA PRO A 305 73.05 28.20 -28.59
C PRO A 305 73.90 27.82 -27.38
N THR A 306 75.02 27.10 -27.59
CA THR A 306 75.99 26.84 -26.51
C THR A 306 76.89 28.06 -26.34
N LYS A 307 76.99 28.58 -25.11
CA LYS A 307 78.12 29.44 -24.76
C LYS A 307 79.26 28.54 -24.27
N LEU A 308 80.37 28.56 -24.99
CA LEU A 308 81.55 27.75 -24.73
C LEU A 308 82.47 28.52 -23.77
N GLU A 309 82.42 28.17 -22.48
CA GLU A 309 83.26 28.82 -21.46
C GLU A 309 84.33 27.84 -20.96
N GLY A 310 85.58 28.09 -21.34
CA GLY A 310 86.70 27.22 -20.99
C GLY A 310 88.03 27.87 -21.31
N ILE A 311 88.89 28.02 -20.31
CA ILE A 311 90.22 28.61 -20.50
C ILE A 311 91.19 27.50 -20.89
N SER A 312 91.64 27.52 -22.14
CA SER A 312 92.92 26.90 -22.50
C SER A 312 94.04 27.64 -21.76
N THR A 313 94.88 26.90 -21.04
CA THR A 313 96.07 27.47 -20.37
C THR A 313 97.23 27.73 -21.34
N ASN A 314 97.07 27.37 -22.62
CA ASN A 314 98.08 27.54 -23.66
C ASN A 314 97.61 28.59 -24.69
N ALA A 315 98.29 29.74 -24.72
CA ALA A 315 97.95 30.87 -25.58
C ALA A 315 98.17 30.65 -27.09
N HIS A 316 98.66 29.47 -27.50
CA HIS A 316 98.89 29.08 -28.90
C HIS A 316 97.80 28.20 -29.51
N THR A 317 96.90 27.62 -28.69
CA THR A 317 95.82 26.75 -29.16
C THR A 317 94.59 26.87 -28.24
N ILE A 318 93.45 27.34 -28.78
CA ILE A 318 92.25 27.71 -28.01
C ILE A 318 90.98 27.16 -28.70
N PRO A 319 90.09 26.41 -28.01
CA PRO A 319 88.75 26.10 -28.51
C PRO A 319 87.85 27.36 -28.43
N HIS A 320 87.15 27.69 -29.51
CA HIS A 320 86.30 28.89 -29.58
C HIS A 320 84.80 28.61 -29.69
N LEU A 321 84.40 27.53 -30.36
CA LEU A 321 82.98 27.29 -30.66
C LEU A 321 82.64 25.80 -30.74
N MET A 322 81.45 25.44 -30.24
CA MET A 322 80.83 24.12 -30.41
C MET A 322 79.43 24.29 -31.02
N TRP A 323 79.05 23.39 -31.92
CA TRP A 323 77.69 23.28 -32.46
C TRP A 323 77.38 21.83 -32.86
N ILE A 324 76.16 21.56 -33.30
CA ILE A 324 75.72 20.23 -33.71
C ILE A 324 75.11 20.29 -35.11
N SER A 325 75.44 19.31 -35.95
CA SER A 325 74.83 19.12 -37.28
C SER A 325 74.83 17.65 -37.65
N ASN A 326 73.72 17.15 -38.20
CA ASN A 326 73.57 15.79 -38.73
C ASN A 326 74.04 14.66 -37.79
N GLY A 327 73.68 14.75 -36.50
CA GLY A 327 74.06 13.77 -35.48
C GLY A 327 75.52 13.83 -35.04
N LYS A 328 76.24 14.91 -35.38
CA LYS A 328 77.64 15.13 -35.00
C LYS A 328 77.81 16.43 -34.24
N VAL A 329 78.63 16.40 -33.20
CA VAL A 329 79.10 17.58 -32.47
C VAL A 329 80.39 18.05 -33.14
N HIS A 330 80.45 19.33 -33.48
CA HIS A 330 81.58 19.98 -34.10
C HIS A 330 82.24 20.94 -33.10
N VAL A 331 83.57 21.00 -33.08
CA VAL A 331 84.33 21.89 -32.21
C VAL A 331 85.42 22.60 -33.00
N ALA A 332 85.31 23.93 -33.14
CA ALA A 332 86.31 24.77 -33.79
C ALA A 332 87.38 25.20 -32.77
N VAL A 333 88.62 24.83 -33.05
CA VAL A 333 89.83 25.20 -32.31
C VAL A 333 90.68 26.10 -33.21
N LYS A 334 91.20 27.22 -32.70
CA LYS A 334 92.23 28.00 -33.39
C LYS A 334 93.60 27.62 -32.83
N SER A 335 94.59 27.43 -33.69
CA SER A 335 95.93 26.95 -33.31
C SER A 335 97.02 27.62 -34.15
N THR A 336 98.24 27.78 -33.61
CA THR A 336 99.47 28.04 -34.41
C THR A 336 100.26 26.77 -34.72
N HIS A 337 99.76 25.59 -34.33
CA HIS A 337 100.42 24.29 -34.51
C HIS A 337 99.41 23.25 -35.00
N ALA A 338 99.80 22.43 -35.99
CA ALA A 338 98.94 21.38 -36.52
C ALA A 338 98.54 20.37 -35.42
N LEU A 339 97.27 19.95 -35.43
CA LEU A 339 96.68 19.14 -34.37
C LEU A 339 96.44 17.69 -34.83
N GLN A 340 96.56 16.73 -33.92
CA GLN A 340 96.44 15.30 -34.24
C GLN A 340 95.08 14.71 -33.85
N TYR A 341 94.55 15.08 -32.68
CA TYR A 341 93.24 14.69 -32.20
C TYR A 341 92.78 15.59 -31.05
N MET A 342 91.48 15.58 -30.78
CA MET A 342 90.87 16.11 -29.57
C MET A 342 90.12 15.00 -28.82
N GLN A 343 90.28 14.95 -27.50
CA GLN A 343 89.56 14.08 -26.57
C GLN A 343 88.69 14.92 -25.63
N PHE A 344 87.50 14.44 -25.32
CA PHE A 344 86.72 14.84 -24.16
C PHE A 344 86.63 13.69 -23.16
N TYR A 345 86.55 14.03 -21.87
CA TYR A 345 86.37 13.07 -20.77
C TYR A 345 85.01 13.28 -20.08
N PRO A 346 83.87 12.93 -20.73
CA PRO A 346 82.54 13.02 -20.12
C PRO A 346 82.33 11.93 -19.06
N GLY A 347 82.96 12.11 -17.90
CA GLY A 347 82.98 11.16 -16.78
C GLY A 347 84.32 10.42 -16.62
N LYS A 348 84.49 9.71 -15.50
CA LYS A 348 85.79 9.10 -15.10
C LYS A 348 86.24 7.91 -15.95
N THR A 349 85.41 7.39 -16.84
CA THR A 349 85.65 6.15 -17.60
C THR A 349 85.42 6.26 -19.11
N ASN A 350 84.81 7.34 -19.58
CA ASN A 350 84.44 7.51 -20.99
C ASN A 350 85.35 8.55 -21.63
N VAL A 351 85.93 8.21 -22.78
CA VAL A 351 86.78 9.11 -23.56
C VAL A 351 86.20 9.23 -24.97
N ALA A 352 85.68 10.40 -25.32
CA ALA A 352 85.21 10.69 -26.67
C ALA A 352 86.38 11.31 -27.45
N GLN A 353 87.04 10.52 -28.30
CA GLN A 353 88.14 11.00 -29.16
C GLN A 353 87.65 11.28 -30.58
N SER A 354 88.07 12.41 -31.13
CA SER A 354 88.04 12.65 -32.57
C SER A 354 89.43 12.94 -33.11
N ASN A 355 89.85 12.10 -34.06
CA ASN A 355 90.93 12.36 -35.02
C ASN A 355 90.38 12.82 -36.39
N THR A 356 89.07 13.11 -36.47
CA THR A 356 88.38 13.48 -37.71
C THR A 356 88.07 14.97 -37.68
N PHE A 357 88.83 15.74 -38.45
CA PHE A 357 88.71 17.20 -38.48
C PHE A 357 88.90 17.75 -39.90
N ASP A 358 88.44 18.98 -40.10
CA ASP A 358 88.79 19.81 -41.27
C ASP A 358 89.72 20.95 -40.81
N GLU A 359 90.67 21.38 -41.64
CA GLU A 359 91.52 22.54 -41.37
C GLU A 359 91.26 23.70 -42.34
N TYR A 360 91.29 24.93 -41.82
CA TYR A 360 91.06 26.17 -42.57
C TYR A 360 92.09 27.25 -42.17
N ASN A 361 92.41 28.14 -43.11
CA ASN A 361 93.37 29.23 -42.90
C ASN A 361 92.91 30.21 -41.78
N ALA A 362 93.85 30.83 -41.04
CA ALA A 362 93.59 31.86 -40.02
C ALA A 362 92.49 32.88 -40.37
N TRP A 363 92.49 33.33 -41.63
CA TRP A 363 91.65 34.39 -42.18
C TRP A 363 90.29 33.90 -42.70
N VAL A 364 89.93 32.64 -42.44
CA VAL A 364 88.61 32.09 -42.72
C VAL A 364 87.65 32.47 -41.59
N ASP A 365 86.60 33.21 -41.93
CA ASP A 365 85.42 33.35 -41.08
C ASP A 365 84.81 31.97 -40.82
N ILE A 366 84.60 31.64 -39.54
CA ILE A 366 83.70 30.56 -39.13
C ILE A 366 82.29 31.16 -38.97
N LYS A 367 81.31 30.70 -39.75
CA LYS A 367 79.93 31.23 -39.73
C LYS A 367 78.96 30.15 -39.27
N VAL A 368 78.35 30.32 -38.09
CA VAL A 368 77.39 29.35 -37.53
C VAL A 368 76.12 30.08 -37.13
N GLY A 369 74.98 29.67 -37.71
CA GLY A 369 73.66 30.27 -37.42
C GLY A 369 73.53 31.74 -37.80
N GLY A 370 74.24 32.18 -38.84
CA GLY A 370 74.32 33.60 -39.23
C GLY A 370 75.30 34.43 -38.39
N THR A 371 75.75 33.93 -37.23
CA THR A 371 76.82 34.58 -36.45
C THR A 371 78.18 34.32 -37.08
N VAL A 372 78.96 35.39 -37.26
CA VAL A 372 80.35 35.34 -37.75
C VAL A 372 81.30 35.44 -36.58
N TYR A 373 82.25 34.50 -36.47
CA TYR A 373 83.25 34.47 -35.40
C TYR A 373 84.60 34.99 -35.94
N PRO A 374 85.13 36.10 -35.39
CA PRO A 374 86.26 36.83 -35.97
C PRO A 374 87.62 36.13 -35.75
N PRO A 375 88.70 36.59 -36.44
CA PRO A 375 89.97 35.85 -36.47
C PRO A 375 90.79 35.85 -35.17
N ASP A 376 90.70 36.88 -34.31
CA ASP A 376 91.77 37.22 -33.37
C ASP A 376 91.57 36.70 -31.93
N GLY A 377 92.66 36.31 -31.27
CA GLY A 377 92.65 35.81 -29.89
C GLY A 377 93.89 35.05 -29.39
N LEU A 378 94.92 34.84 -30.23
CA LEU A 378 96.15 34.12 -29.87
C LEU A 378 97.33 35.09 -29.64
N ASN A 379 98.09 34.90 -28.56
CA ASN A 379 99.29 35.70 -28.28
C ASN A 379 100.53 35.04 -28.89
N GLY A 380 100.91 35.44 -30.11
CA GLY A 380 102.11 34.95 -30.77
C GLY A 380 102.26 35.42 -32.21
N ASN A 381 103.13 34.76 -32.98
CA ASN A 381 103.23 34.98 -34.43
C ASN A 381 101.97 34.44 -35.13
N THR A 382 100.97 35.30 -35.35
CA THR A 382 99.65 34.91 -35.90
C THR A 382 99.69 34.39 -37.35
N LYS A 383 100.80 34.61 -38.06
CA LYS A 383 100.98 34.26 -39.48
C LYS A 383 100.72 32.78 -39.78
N ASP A 384 101.10 31.89 -38.87
CA ASP A 384 101.04 30.44 -39.05
C ASP A 384 99.78 29.82 -38.41
N SER A 385 98.83 30.67 -37.99
CA SER A 385 97.59 30.21 -37.37
C SER A 385 96.58 29.62 -38.37
N HIS A 386 95.73 28.75 -37.86
CA HIS A 386 94.69 28.04 -38.60
C HIS A 386 93.54 27.66 -37.66
N TRP A 387 92.41 27.32 -38.25
CA TRP A 387 91.25 26.71 -37.60
C TRP A 387 91.27 25.21 -37.85
N THR A 388 90.97 24.41 -36.83
CA THR A 388 90.78 22.96 -36.90
C THR A 388 89.39 22.64 -36.33
N VAL A 389 88.51 22.03 -37.14
CA VAL A 389 87.12 21.71 -36.76
C VAL A 389 86.98 20.21 -36.50
N PHE A 390 87.12 19.80 -35.24
CA PHE A 390 86.94 18.40 -34.83
C PHE A 390 85.49 17.95 -34.88
N LYS A 391 85.25 16.68 -35.24
CA LYS A 391 83.92 16.09 -35.43
C LYS A 391 83.75 14.84 -34.58
N PHE A 392 82.79 14.85 -33.67
CA PHE A 392 82.42 13.73 -32.78
C PHE A 392 81.00 13.27 -33.12
N ASN A 393 80.61 12.02 -32.88
CA ASN A 393 79.19 11.64 -32.98
C ASN A 393 78.47 12.07 -31.69
N SER A 394 77.21 12.50 -31.77
CA SER A 394 76.46 12.95 -30.58
C SER A 394 76.13 11.80 -29.62
N SER A 395 76.22 10.54 -30.07
CA SER A 395 76.17 9.34 -29.23
C SER A 395 77.34 9.22 -28.25
N ASP A 396 78.49 9.81 -28.59
CA ASP A 396 79.75 9.58 -27.90
C ASP A 396 79.98 10.62 -26.80
N LEU A 397 79.19 11.70 -26.81
CA LEU A 397 79.27 12.84 -25.92
C LEU A 397 78.03 12.93 -25.00
N PHE A 398 78.19 12.44 -23.78
CA PHE A 398 77.24 12.66 -22.69
C PHE A 398 77.39 14.08 -22.15
N LEU A 399 76.65 15.02 -22.76
CA LEU A 399 76.51 16.39 -22.29
C LEU A 399 75.39 16.45 -21.23
N LEU A 400 75.68 17.05 -20.07
CA LEU A 400 74.69 17.42 -19.06
C LEU A 400 74.75 18.94 -18.83
N ASP A 401 73.63 19.51 -18.42
CA ASP A 401 73.46 20.96 -18.24
C ASP A 401 74.51 21.53 -17.26
N ASN A 402 75.26 22.55 -17.70
CA ASN A 402 76.31 23.22 -16.93
C ASN A 402 77.50 22.32 -16.48
N GLN A 403 77.71 21.16 -17.13
CA GLN A 403 78.82 20.28 -16.81
C GLN A 403 80.16 20.85 -17.30
N SER A 404 81.17 20.89 -16.42
CA SER A 404 82.58 21.04 -16.78
C SER A 404 83.12 19.71 -17.32
N ILE A 405 83.41 19.65 -18.62
CA ILE A 405 83.94 18.48 -19.32
C ILE A 405 85.44 18.71 -19.56
N PRO A 406 86.34 17.95 -18.92
CA PRO A 406 87.76 18.02 -19.23
C PRO A 406 88.01 17.63 -20.69
N PHE A 407 88.93 18.32 -21.34
CA PHE A 407 89.35 18.03 -22.71
C PHE A 407 90.88 17.98 -22.83
N PHE A 408 91.36 17.28 -23.85
CA PHE A 408 92.76 17.24 -24.22
C PHE A 408 92.90 17.32 -25.74
N ILE A 409 93.75 18.22 -26.22
CA ILE A 409 94.09 18.39 -27.63
C ILE A 409 95.57 18.02 -27.80
N LYS A 410 95.85 17.11 -28.74
CA LYS A 410 97.20 16.64 -29.04
C LYS A 410 97.82 17.47 -30.16
N GLY A 411 98.97 18.09 -29.91
CA GLY A 411 99.74 18.83 -30.90
C GLY A 411 100.79 17.96 -31.60
N ILE A 412 101.02 18.20 -32.89
CA ILE A 412 102.12 17.56 -33.64
C ILE A 412 103.45 18.23 -33.27
N GLY A 413 104.53 17.44 -33.19
CA GLY A 413 105.89 17.92 -32.86
C GLY A 413 106.28 17.84 -31.37
N GLY A 414 105.30 17.82 -30.46
CA GLY A 414 105.53 17.72 -29.02
C GLY A 414 105.76 19.09 -28.34
N GLY A 415 105.33 19.21 -27.08
CA GLY A 415 105.40 20.49 -26.32
C GLY A 415 104.22 21.45 -26.52
N HIS A 416 103.27 21.12 -27.42
CA HIS A 416 102.13 21.97 -27.77
C HIS A 416 100.76 21.37 -27.41
N ASP A 417 100.74 20.35 -26.55
CA ASP A 417 99.50 19.73 -26.08
C ASP A 417 98.69 20.70 -25.19
N VAL A 418 97.36 20.60 -25.23
CA VAL A 418 96.47 21.44 -24.42
C VAL A 418 95.47 20.60 -23.65
N GLY A 419 95.62 20.57 -22.32
CA GLY A 419 94.57 20.16 -21.40
C GLY A 419 93.74 21.38 -20.97
N GLY A 420 92.43 21.20 -20.81
CA GLY A 420 91.54 22.26 -20.31
C GLY A 420 90.21 21.70 -19.83
N ASN A 421 89.31 22.59 -19.42
CA ASN A 421 87.92 22.27 -19.09
C ASN A 421 86.98 23.06 -20.00
N LEU A 422 85.92 22.41 -20.48
CA LEU A 422 84.85 22.99 -21.28
C LEU A 422 83.56 23.04 -20.47
N ILE A 423 83.03 24.22 -20.18
CA ILE A 423 81.71 24.38 -19.56
C ILE A 423 80.71 24.68 -20.65
N VAL A 424 79.68 23.84 -20.77
CA VAL A 424 78.59 24.00 -21.74
C VAL A 424 77.41 24.70 -21.05
N THR A 425 77.26 26.00 -21.31
CA THR A 425 76.12 26.77 -20.78
C THR A 425 74.97 26.74 -21.79
N VAL A 426 73.85 26.13 -21.38
CA VAL A 426 72.58 26.10 -22.13
C VAL A 426 71.72 27.30 -21.70
N PRO A 427 70.99 27.97 -22.61
CA PRO A 427 70.07 29.05 -22.24
C PRO A 427 68.96 28.54 -21.30
N MET A 428 68.93 29.09 -20.09
CA MET A 428 67.88 28.84 -19.11
C MET A 428 66.70 29.79 -19.32
N GLN A 429 65.52 29.37 -18.88
CA GLN A 429 64.31 30.16 -18.84
C GLN A 429 63.48 29.83 -17.59
N SER A 430 62.49 30.65 -17.30
CA SER A 430 61.46 30.33 -16.30
C SER A 430 60.23 29.77 -16.99
N VAL A 431 59.60 28.75 -16.40
CA VAL A 431 58.34 28.17 -16.90
C VAL A 431 57.31 28.21 -15.77
N THR A 432 56.15 28.81 -16.03
CA THR A 432 55.06 28.93 -15.06
C THR A 432 53.96 27.92 -15.37
N GLY A 433 53.66 27.05 -14.40
CA GLY A 433 52.50 26.17 -14.41
C GLY A 433 51.33 26.77 -13.65
N ASN A 434 50.13 26.57 -14.16
CA ASN A 434 48.88 27.07 -13.59
C ASN A 434 47.95 25.91 -13.22
N LYS A 435 47.28 26.01 -12.09
CA LYS A 435 46.17 25.13 -11.69
C LYS A 435 44.87 25.93 -11.66
N VAL A 436 43.88 25.46 -12.44
CA VAL A 436 42.52 26.01 -12.47
C VAL A 436 41.56 25.01 -11.82
N TRP A 437 40.57 25.55 -11.10
CA TRP A 437 39.49 24.80 -10.48
C TRP A 437 38.15 25.30 -11.01
N VAL A 438 37.35 24.41 -11.61
CA VAL A 438 36.04 24.73 -12.18
C VAL A 438 34.95 24.03 -11.36
N GLY A 439 34.22 24.82 -10.55
CA GLY A 439 33.29 24.30 -9.55
C GLY A 439 33.99 23.69 -8.33
N GLY A 440 33.17 23.22 -7.38
CA GLY A 440 33.64 22.64 -6.12
C GLY A 440 34.16 23.68 -5.11
N THR A 441 33.85 23.46 -3.83
CA THR A 441 34.33 24.26 -2.70
C THR A 441 35.65 23.72 -2.14
N GLU A 442 35.77 22.39 -2.08
CA GLU A 442 36.95 21.72 -1.54
C GLU A 442 38.07 21.64 -2.59
N ARG A 443 39.23 22.21 -2.24
CA ARG A 443 40.40 22.34 -3.11
C ARG A 443 41.65 21.89 -2.35
N PRO A 444 41.90 20.57 -2.27
CA PRO A 444 43.08 20.05 -1.58
C PRO A 444 44.36 20.44 -2.31
N ALA A 445 45.48 20.45 -1.58
CA ALA A 445 46.79 20.65 -2.18
C ALA A 445 47.11 19.56 -3.21
N ILE A 446 47.68 19.94 -4.34
CA ILE A 446 48.06 19.03 -5.43
C ILE A 446 49.56 19.15 -5.75
N THR A 447 50.14 18.10 -6.31
CA THR A 447 51.53 18.13 -6.80
C THR A 447 51.53 18.33 -8.31
N LEU A 448 51.84 19.55 -8.76
CA LEU A 448 52.14 19.84 -10.15
C LEU A 448 53.51 19.24 -10.54
N GLN A 449 53.62 18.78 -11.77
CA GLN A 449 54.81 18.19 -12.37
C GLN A 449 55.11 18.93 -13.68
N LEU A 450 56.27 19.57 -13.77
CA LEU A 450 56.76 20.16 -15.02
C LEU A 450 57.38 19.06 -15.88
N ILE A 451 56.76 18.78 -17.01
CA ILE A 451 57.19 17.77 -17.98
C ILE A 451 57.73 18.47 -19.22
N ALA A 452 58.94 18.10 -19.64
CA ALA A 452 59.57 18.56 -20.86
C ALA A 452 59.67 17.41 -21.89
N GLN A 453 59.55 17.74 -23.18
CA GLN A 453 59.76 16.80 -24.27
C GLN A 453 60.36 17.51 -25.50
N ALA A 454 61.47 17.00 -26.01
CA ALA A 454 62.05 17.40 -27.29
C ALA A 454 61.64 16.42 -28.41
N PRO A 455 61.66 16.81 -29.70
CA PRO A 455 61.39 15.90 -30.80
C PRO A 455 62.27 14.65 -30.75
N GLY A 456 61.65 13.47 -30.80
CA GLY A 456 62.33 12.17 -30.70
C GLY A 456 62.67 11.71 -29.27
N GLU A 457 62.53 12.56 -28.25
CA GLU A 457 62.76 12.18 -26.85
C GLU A 457 61.49 11.66 -26.15
N ALA A 458 61.70 10.82 -25.13
CA ALA A 458 60.67 10.52 -24.14
C ALA A 458 60.40 11.74 -23.24
N LYS A 459 59.19 11.81 -22.67
CA LYS A 459 58.82 12.84 -21.70
C LYS A 459 59.67 12.73 -20.43
N ARG A 460 60.28 13.83 -19.98
CA ARG A 460 61.07 13.91 -18.74
C ARG A 460 60.44 14.90 -17.75
N THR A 461 60.22 14.48 -16.51
CA THR A 461 59.78 15.40 -15.44
C THR A 461 61.00 16.16 -14.91
N LEU A 462 60.99 17.48 -15.02
CA LEU A 462 62.09 18.36 -14.61
C LEU A 462 61.98 18.86 -13.18
N GLY A 463 60.75 18.98 -12.67
CA GLY A 463 60.50 19.47 -11.33
C GLY A 463 59.08 19.13 -10.89
N THR A 464 58.88 19.04 -9.59
CA THR A 464 57.57 18.88 -8.98
C THR A 464 57.36 19.94 -7.91
N LYS A 465 56.12 20.36 -7.70
CA LYS A 465 55.77 21.35 -6.69
C LYS A 465 54.39 21.06 -6.13
N VAL A 466 54.28 20.99 -4.80
CA VAL A 466 52.99 21.07 -4.12
C VAL A 466 52.49 22.51 -4.17
N VAL A 467 51.29 22.72 -4.71
CA VAL A 467 50.54 23.98 -4.63
C VAL A 467 49.24 23.77 -3.87
N ASN A 468 48.83 24.76 -3.09
CA ASN A 468 47.70 24.69 -2.16
C ASN A 468 46.78 25.92 -2.16
N GLY A 469 47.05 26.92 -3.02
CA GLY A 469 46.27 28.14 -3.12
C GLY A 469 46.74 29.28 -2.21
N THR A 470 47.82 29.11 -1.43
CA THR A 470 48.46 30.21 -0.67
C THR A 470 49.57 30.92 -1.46
N GLU A 471 49.80 30.53 -2.71
CA GLU A 471 50.76 31.18 -3.59
C GLU A 471 50.27 32.57 -4.04
N THR A 472 51.14 33.37 -4.66
CA THR A 472 50.76 34.65 -5.28
C THR A 472 51.39 34.74 -6.67
N PRO A 473 50.61 34.61 -7.77
CA PRO A 473 49.17 34.29 -7.79
C PRO A 473 48.87 32.86 -7.29
N ALA A 474 47.75 32.70 -6.61
CA ALA A 474 47.32 31.43 -6.02
C ALA A 474 47.18 30.32 -7.07
N TRP A 475 47.52 29.08 -6.70
CA TRP A 475 47.46 27.92 -7.59
C TRP A 475 48.42 28.00 -8.81
N THR A 476 49.46 28.83 -8.74
CA THR A 476 50.51 28.89 -9.78
C THR A 476 51.88 28.57 -9.20
N HIS A 477 52.80 28.11 -10.05
CA HIS A 477 54.21 28.03 -9.68
C HIS A 477 55.12 28.26 -10.89
N THR A 478 56.12 29.09 -10.70
CA THR A 478 57.21 29.30 -11.66
C THR A 478 58.42 28.47 -11.24
N TRP A 479 58.80 27.50 -12.07
CA TRP A 479 60.10 26.86 -11.99
C TRP A 479 61.13 27.77 -12.70
N THR A 480 62.16 28.18 -11.98
CA THR A 480 63.32 28.91 -12.55
C THR A 480 64.35 27.93 -13.10
N ASP A 481 65.35 28.46 -13.82
CA ASP A 481 66.56 27.72 -14.21
C ASP A 481 66.29 26.45 -15.05
N ILE A 482 65.19 26.47 -15.81
CA ILE A 482 64.77 25.37 -16.68
C ILE A 482 65.50 25.48 -18.03
N PRO A 483 66.22 24.43 -18.50
CA PRO A 483 66.91 24.46 -19.78
C PRO A 483 65.92 24.55 -20.94
N LYS A 484 66.10 25.55 -21.82
CA LYS A 484 65.21 25.80 -22.97
C LYS A 484 65.35 24.74 -24.08
N TYR A 485 66.47 24.04 -24.12
CA TYR A 485 66.83 23.03 -25.13
C TYR A 485 67.32 21.75 -24.43
N ASN A 486 67.27 20.61 -25.13
CA ASN A 486 67.99 19.42 -24.70
C ASN A 486 69.52 19.63 -24.86
N PRO A 487 70.36 18.75 -24.28
CA PRO A 487 71.82 18.84 -24.45
C PRO A 487 72.30 18.73 -25.90
N PHE A 488 71.41 18.41 -26.84
CA PHE A 488 71.66 18.33 -28.28
C PHE A 488 71.06 19.51 -29.09
N GLY A 489 70.51 20.53 -28.42
CA GLY A 489 69.96 21.76 -29.00
C GLY A 489 68.56 21.71 -29.60
N SER A 490 67.84 20.59 -29.50
CA SER A 490 66.41 20.54 -29.81
C SER A 490 65.62 21.30 -28.73
N PRO A 491 64.71 22.23 -29.08
CA PRO A 491 63.95 23.00 -28.09
C PRO A 491 62.98 22.09 -27.32
N TYR A 492 62.85 22.33 -26.02
CA TYR A 492 61.86 21.64 -25.21
C TYR A 492 60.46 22.23 -25.40
N THR A 493 59.50 21.35 -25.69
CA THR A 493 58.09 21.63 -25.43
C THR A 493 57.80 21.33 -23.97
N PHE A 494 57.02 22.18 -23.31
CA PHE A 494 56.70 22.05 -21.89
C PHE A 494 55.21 21.83 -21.69
N THR A 495 54.88 20.87 -20.84
CA THR A 495 53.53 20.61 -20.34
C THR A 495 53.57 20.46 -18.84
N VAL A 496 52.50 20.88 -18.15
CA VAL A 496 52.33 20.62 -16.72
C VAL A 496 51.24 19.59 -16.56
N ASP A 497 51.46 18.61 -15.68
CA ASP A 497 50.42 17.66 -15.23
C ASP A 497 50.35 17.66 -13.70
N GLU A 498 49.32 17.08 -13.11
CA GLU A 498 49.26 16.77 -11.67
C GLU A 498 49.47 15.28 -11.39
N ALA A 499 50.25 15.00 -10.35
CA ALA A 499 50.65 13.65 -9.95
C ALA A 499 49.46 12.76 -9.51
N SER A 500 48.38 13.37 -9.04
CA SER A 500 47.14 12.71 -8.62
C SER A 500 45.96 13.64 -8.85
N VAL A 501 44.81 13.06 -9.22
CA VAL A 501 43.53 13.78 -9.36
C VAL A 501 42.75 13.61 -8.06
N PRO A 502 42.35 14.71 -7.38
CA PRO A 502 41.53 14.61 -6.16
C PRO A 502 40.14 14.00 -6.40
N PRO A 503 39.51 13.44 -5.34
CA PRO A 503 38.16 12.87 -5.43
C PRO A 503 37.13 13.85 -5.98
N ASN A 504 36.10 13.34 -6.67
CA ASN A 504 35.02 14.11 -7.28
C ASN A 504 35.45 15.17 -8.33
N TYR A 505 36.69 15.14 -8.82
CA TYR A 505 37.17 15.99 -9.90
C TYR A 505 37.58 15.20 -11.15
N LYS A 506 37.41 15.82 -12.32
CA LYS A 506 37.95 15.34 -13.61
C LYS A 506 39.02 16.31 -14.11
N LYS A 507 40.21 15.77 -14.41
CA LYS A 507 41.38 16.50 -14.91
C LYS A 507 41.30 16.71 -16.43
N THR A 508 41.63 17.91 -16.89
CA THR A 508 41.97 18.25 -18.27
C THR A 508 43.27 19.05 -18.32
N LEU A 509 43.97 19.01 -19.46
CA LEU A 509 45.29 19.62 -19.64
C LEU A 509 45.30 20.51 -20.88
N ASP A 510 45.75 21.76 -20.74
CA ASP A 510 46.15 22.63 -21.85
C ASP A 510 47.55 23.17 -21.59
N LYS A 511 48.54 22.53 -22.21
CA LYS A 511 49.97 22.85 -22.13
C LYS A 511 50.45 23.03 -20.68
N LEU A 512 50.55 24.27 -20.20
CA LEU A 512 51.05 24.62 -18.86
C LEU A 512 49.93 24.78 -17.80
N THR A 513 48.67 24.57 -18.20
CA THR A 513 47.50 24.71 -17.34
C THR A 513 46.84 23.35 -17.08
N VAL A 514 46.78 22.95 -15.81
CA VAL A 514 46.00 21.80 -15.33
C VAL A 514 44.65 22.32 -14.85
N THR A 515 43.54 21.83 -15.40
CA THR A 515 42.19 22.22 -14.98
C THR A 515 41.47 21.04 -14.36
N ASN A 516 40.94 21.19 -13.15
CA ASN A 516 40.05 20.20 -12.55
C ASN A 516 38.63 20.73 -12.47
N THR A 517 37.73 20.02 -13.16
CA THR A 517 36.30 20.30 -13.16
C THR A 517 35.61 19.40 -12.15
N TYR A 518 34.84 20.00 -11.23
CA TYR A 518 34.09 19.30 -10.21
C TYR A 518 32.96 18.50 -10.86
N ALA A 519 33.01 17.18 -10.70
CA ALA A 519 32.11 16.21 -11.33
C ALA A 519 31.96 14.99 -10.40
N PRO A 520 31.35 15.16 -9.21
CA PRO A 520 31.11 14.06 -8.27
C PRO A 520 30.27 12.97 -8.93
N GLU A 521 30.55 11.71 -8.59
CA GLU A 521 29.58 10.65 -8.86
C GLU A 521 28.40 10.86 -7.90
N GLN A 522 27.18 10.90 -8.42
CA GLN A 522 25.96 11.11 -7.64
C GLN A 522 25.10 9.84 -7.61
N LEU A 523 24.35 9.70 -6.53
CA LEU A 523 23.34 8.66 -6.34
C LEU A 523 21.98 9.29 -5.98
N THR A 524 20.91 8.59 -6.32
CA THR A 524 19.53 9.01 -6.06
C THR A 524 18.91 8.08 -5.03
N ILE A 525 18.64 8.58 -3.83
CA ILE A 525 17.99 7.82 -2.76
C ILE A 525 16.48 8.00 -2.91
N ASN A 526 15.80 6.99 -3.42
CA ASN A 526 14.34 6.99 -3.50
C ASN A 526 13.73 6.80 -2.10
N VAL A 527 12.62 7.48 -1.82
CA VAL A 527 11.86 7.36 -0.58
C VAL A 527 10.37 7.26 -0.89
N ASN A 528 9.72 6.27 -0.28
CA ASN A 528 8.29 5.98 -0.40
C ASN A 528 7.61 6.05 0.98
N LYS A 529 6.32 6.40 1.01
CA LYS A 529 5.52 6.50 2.24
C LYS A 529 4.23 5.71 2.13
N VAL A 530 4.10 4.71 3.00
CA VAL A 530 2.90 3.87 3.20
C VAL A 530 2.18 4.30 4.49
N TRP A 531 0.85 4.21 4.45
CA TRP A 531 -0.05 4.48 5.58
C TRP A 531 -0.94 3.27 5.83
N ILE A 532 -1.13 2.90 7.10
CA ILE A 532 -2.01 1.83 7.56
C ILE A 532 -2.99 2.45 8.56
N GLY A 533 -4.19 2.76 8.09
CA GLY A 533 -5.16 3.66 8.71
C GLY A 533 -5.40 4.90 7.83
N PRO A 534 -6.01 5.97 8.38
CA PRO A 534 -6.15 7.24 7.67
C PRO A 534 -4.79 7.81 7.24
N LYS A 535 -4.77 8.58 6.15
CA LYS A 535 -3.55 9.25 5.63
C LYS A 535 -3.46 10.66 6.23
N GLY A 536 -2.28 11.05 6.70
CA GLY A 536 -2.01 12.44 7.07
C GLY A 536 -1.95 13.37 5.86
N GLU A 537 -1.83 14.69 6.09
CA GLU A 537 -1.71 15.67 5.00
C GLU A 537 -0.34 15.64 4.31
N SER A 538 0.74 15.45 5.09
CA SER A 538 2.11 15.26 4.60
C SER A 538 3.01 14.65 5.69
N VAL A 539 4.21 14.21 5.32
CA VAL A 539 5.31 13.90 6.26
C VAL A 539 6.62 14.50 5.80
N THR A 540 7.50 14.84 6.75
CA THR A 540 8.85 15.32 6.46
C THR A 540 9.88 14.24 6.77
N ILE A 541 10.64 13.85 5.74
CA ILE A 541 11.79 12.96 5.85
C ILE A 541 13.07 13.80 5.91
N ARG A 542 13.98 13.49 6.83
CA ARG A 542 15.32 14.06 6.93
C ARG A 542 16.38 13.09 6.44
N LEU A 543 17.38 13.60 5.73
CA LEU A 543 18.54 12.85 5.30
C LEU A 543 19.73 13.04 6.27
N PHE A 544 20.36 11.95 6.66
CA PHE A 544 21.58 11.91 7.45
C PHE A 544 22.75 11.36 6.63
N ALA A 545 23.91 12.01 6.70
CA ALA A 545 25.16 11.63 6.03
C ALA A 545 26.22 11.30 7.10
N ASN A 546 26.81 10.10 7.04
CA ASN A 546 27.76 9.60 8.04
C ASN A 546 27.23 9.79 9.49
N GLY A 547 25.95 9.50 9.71
CA GLY A 547 25.25 9.66 10.99
C GLY A 547 24.85 11.09 11.38
N THR A 548 25.32 12.12 10.67
CA THR A 548 25.05 13.54 10.95
C THR A 548 23.86 14.06 10.12
N ASP A 549 22.99 14.91 10.68
CA ASP A 549 21.89 15.53 9.93
C ASP A 549 22.47 16.41 8.81
N SER A 550 22.06 16.17 7.57
CA SER A 550 22.57 16.90 6.40
C SER A 550 21.85 18.22 6.14
N GLY A 551 20.79 18.53 6.88
CA GLY A 551 19.90 19.66 6.64
C GLY A 551 18.97 19.48 5.42
N LYS A 552 19.20 18.47 4.57
CA LYS A 552 18.30 18.13 3.46
C LYS A 552 17.05 17.45 4.00
N THR A 553 15.89 17.98 3.59
CA THR A 553 14.57 17.40 3.86
C THR A 553 13.82 17.09 2.57
N LEU A 554 12.87 16.17 2.66
CA LEU A 554 11.95 15.78 1.60
C LEU A 554 10.55 15.73 2.21
N THR A 555 9.60 16.45 1.62
CA THR A 555 8.19 16.40 2.04
C THR A 555 7.44 15.43 1.12
N LEU A 556 6.74 14.45 1.71
CA LEU A 556 5.91 13.49 1.00
C LEU A 556 4.45 13.81 1.29
N ASP A 557 3.63 13.90 0.24
CA ASP A 557 2.23 14.34 0.31
C ASP A 557 1.38 13.66 -0.80
N PRO A 558 0.05 13.88 -0.84
CA PRO A 558 -0.79 13.32 -1.90
C PRO A 558 -0.45 13.79 -3.32
N LYS A 559 0.23 14.93 -3.50
CA LYS A 559 0.55 15.51 -4.83
C LYS A 559 1.75 14.82 -5.47
N ASN A 560 2.72 14.39 -4.66
CA ASN A 560 3.84 13.54 -5.11
C ASN A 560 3.57 12.04 -4.96
N ASN A 561 2.30 11.64 -4.84
CA ASN A 561 1.87 10.25 -4.65
C ASN A 561 2.58 9.54 -3.48
N TRP A 562 2.97 10.29 -2.44
CA TRP A 562 3.73 9.80 -1.29
C TRP A 562 5.15 9.29 -1.65
N THR A 563 5.73 9.77 -2.74
CA THR A 563 7.06 9.39 -3.25
C THR A 563 7.96 10.59 -3.52
N GLY A 564 9.27 10.38 -3.44
CA GLY A 564 10.27 11.38 -3.80
C GLY A 564 11.68 10.82 -3.71
N SER A 565 12.70 11.67 -3.88
CA SER A 565 14.09 11.23 -3.77
C SER A 565 15.07 12.33 -3.37
N PHE A 566 16.25 11.92 -2.90
CA PHE A 566 17.39 12.79 -2.64
C PHE A 566 18.52 12.51 -3.64
N THR A 567 18.94 13.51 -4.44
CA THR A 567 20.20 13.44 -5.19
C THR A 567 21.36 13.93 -4.31
N VAL A 568 22.40 13.09 -4.20
CA VAL A 568 23.52 13.28 -3.27
C VAL A 568 24.84 12.75 -3.86
N ASN A 569 25.98 13.23 -3.37
CA ASN A 569 27.30 12.73 -3.79
C ASN A 569 27.55 11.34 -3.20
N LYS A 570 28.15 10.44 -3.97
CA LYS A 570 28.50 9.08 -3.54
C LYS A 570 29.74 9.03 -2.65
N PHE A 571 30.71 9.91 -2.91
CA PHE A 571 31.98 10.00 -2.20
C PHE A 571 32.16 11.36 -1.54
N HIS A 572 32.84 11.40 -0.40
CA HIS A 572 33.13 12.60 0.36
C HIS A 572 34.26 13.43 -0.28
N ASP A 573 34.01 14.72 -0.50
CA ASP A 573 34.88 15.59 -1.32
C ASP A 573 36.32 15.76 -0.79
N LYS A 574 36.57 15.51 0.50
CA LYS A 574 37.92 15.59 1.11
C LYS A 574 38.69 14.28 1.07
N THR A 575 38.01 13.16 1.33
CA THR A 575 38.68 11.86 1.58
C THR A 575 38.48 10.86 0.45
N GLY A 576 37.49 11.05 -0.42
CA GLY A 576 37.12 10.10 -1.47
C GLY A 576 36.41 8.84 -0.94
N GLU A 577 36.16 8.76 0.36
CA GLU A 577 35.48 7.63 0.99
C GLU A 577 33.98 7.65 0.67
N PRO A 578 33.31 6.49 0.55
CA PRO A 578 31.87 6.42 0.37
C PRO A 578 31.10 7.09 1.52
N ILE A 579 30.03 7.83 1.20
CA ILE A 579 29.17 8.44 2.23
C ILE A 579 28.06 7.46 2.61
N ALA A 580 27.97 7.13 3.90
CA ALA A 580 26.92 6.31 4.47
C ALA A 580 25.66 7.15 4.72
N TYR A 581 24.64 7.00 3.85
CA TYR A 581 23.37 7.70 3.98
C TYR A 581 22.32 6.90 4.74
N THR A 582 21.55 7.60 5.58
CA THR A 582 20.36 7.08 6.27
C THR A 582 19.25 8.14 6.26
N VAL A 583 18.01 7.73 6.49
CA VAL A 583 16.84 8.63 6.55
C VAL A 583 16.08 8.46 7.86
N LYS A 584 15.41 9.53 8.31
CA LYS A 584 14.48 9.49 9.45
C LYS A 584 13.25 10.35 9.16
N GLU A 585 12.07 9.85 9.49
CA GLU A 585 10.84 10.62 9.48
C GLU A 585 10.74 11.50 10.73
N VAL A 586 10.15 12.69 10.61
CA VAL A 586 9.72 13.52 11.75
C VAL A 586 8.46 12.87 12.36
N PRO A 587 8.44 12.53 13.67
CA PRO A 587 7.34 11.77 14.27
C PRO A 587 5.95 12.35 14.02
N VAL A 588 5.02 11.51 13.57
CA VAL A 588 3.63 11.88 13.29
C VAL A 588 2.73 11.54 14.49
N PRO A 589 2.04 12.51 15.11
CA PRO A 589 1.14 12.24 16.23
C PRO A 589 0.05 11.22 15.87
N GLY A 590 -0.18 10.24 16.75
CA GLY A 590 -1.18 9.18 16.56
C GLY A 590 -0.73 7.97 15.74
N TYR A 591 0.50 7.93 15.23
CA TYR A 591 1.04 6.82 14.44
C TYR A 591 2.32 6.23 15.04
N THR A 592 2.59 4.97 14.72
CA THR A 592 3.88 4.32 14.91
C THR A 592 4.56 4.14 13.55
N THR A 593 5.79 4.63 13.43
CA THR A 593 6.58 4.57 12.20
C THR A 593 7.50 3.35 12.17
N GLN A 594 7.49 2.60 11.07
CA GLN A 594 8.51 1.62 10.72
C GLN A 594 9.27 2.08 9.47
N LEU A 595 10.54 1.66 9.34
CA LEU A 595 11.43 1.97 8.23
C LEU A 595 12.01 0.68 7.66
N SER A 596 11.92 0.49 6.35
CA SER A 596 12.55 -0.61 5.61
C SER A 596 13.29 -0.10 4.36
N GLY A 597 14.05 -0.98 3.71
CA GLY A 597 14.79 -0.67 2.49
C GLY A 597 16.24 -0.21 2.73
N SER A 598 16.84 0.40 1.71
CA SER A 598 18.27 0.75 1.69
C SER A 598 18.57 1.93 0.75
N VAL A 599 19.82 2.41 0.75
CA VAL A 599 20.30 3.43 -0.21
C VAL A 599 20.19 2.94 -1.66
N THR A 600 20.35 1.64 -1.92
CA THR A 600 20.28 1.05 -3.28
C THR A 600 18.87 0.73 -3.74
N ASN A 601 18.01 0.28 -2.82
CA ASN A 601 16.67 -0.23 -3.15
C ASN A 601 15.57 0.84 -2.90
N GLY A 602 15.96 2.01 -2.41
CA GLY A 602 15.06 3.00 -1.82
C GLY A 602 14.64 2.63 -0.40
N PHE A 603 14.15 3.63 0.34
CA PHE A 603 13.60 3.47 1.68
C PHE A 603 12.07 3.55 1.64
N THR A 604 11.38 2.73 2.43
CA THR A 604 9.93 2.88 2.68
C THR A 604 9.68 3.16 4.15
N PHE A 605 8.96 4.24 4.43
CA PHE A 605 8.39 4.51 5.74
C PHE A 605 6.94 4.03 5.78
N THR A 606 6.57 3.25 6.78
CA THR A 606 5.19 2.77 7.01
C THR A 606 4.68 3.35 8.32
N ASN A 607 3.61 4.16 8.27
CA ASN A 607 2.94 4.64 9.48
C ASN A 607 1.67 3.84 9.75
N THR A 608 1.63 3.18 10.90
CA THR A 608 0.45 2.47 11.40
C THR A 608 -0.27 3.33 12.42
N HIS A 609 -1.57 3.56 12.23
CA HIS A 609 -2.39 4.31 13.18
C HIS A 609 -2.52 3.54 14.50
N ASN A 610 -2.40 4.27 15.62
CA ASN A 610 -2.37 3.72 16.96
C ASN A 610 -3.75 3.65 17.62
N GLY A 611 -4.79 4.23 17.01
CA GLY A 611 -6.13 4.30 17.58
C GLY A 611 -6.78 2.92 17.81
N THR A 612 -7.34 2.74 19.00
CA THR A 612 -8.10 1.57 19.43
C THR A 612 -9.58 1.88 19.65
N ILE A 613 -10.39 0.83 19.80
CA ILE A 613 -11.80 0.88 20.21
C ILE A 613 -12.05 -0.20 21.28
N ASP A 614 -12.94 0.11 22.23
CA ASP A 614 -13.39 -0.81 23.27
C ASP A 614 -14.89 -1.10 23.04
N ILE A 615 -15.27 -2.37 22.88
CA ILE A 615 -16.63 -2.75 22.47
C ILE A 615 -17.37 -3.38 23.64
N LYS A 616 -18.35 -2.66 24.20
CA LYS A 616 -19.23 -3.15 25.27
C LYS A 616 -20.25 -4.15 24.73
N VAL A 617 -20.55 -5.18 25.51
CA VAL A 617 -21.60 -6.18 25.24
C VAL A 617 -22.45 -6.36 26.49
N ASP A 618 -23.75 -6.14 26.36
CA ASP A 618 -24.76 -6.40 27.40
C ASP A 618 -25.69 -7.54 27.00
N LYS A 619 -26.10 -8.35 27.98
CA LYS A 619 -26.99 -9.51 27.78
C LYS A 619 -28.30 -9.32 28.53
N VAL A 620 -29.41 -9.51 27.80
CA VAL A 620 -30.79 -9.47 28.32
C VAL A 620 -31.42 -10.86 28.19
N TRP A 621 -32.24 -11.25 29.18
CA TRP A 621 -32.99 -12.50 29.20
C TRP A 621 -34.49 -12.21 29.29
N ILE A 622 -35.29 -12.92 28.49
CA ILE A 622 -36.75 -12.88 28.49
C ILE A 622 -37.24 -14.31 28.77
N GLY A 623 -37.63 -14.55 30.01
CA GLY A 623 -37.76 -15.88 30.61
C GLY A 623 -36.71 -16.04 31.73
N PRO A 624 -36.49 -17.27 32.24
CA PRO A 624 -35.35 -17.54 33.11
C PRO A 624 -34.02 -17.27 32.38
N ALA A 625 -32.97 -16.99 33.15
CA ALA A 625 -31.61 -16.89 32.62
C ALA A 625 -30.92 -18.27 32.63
N ALA A 626 -30.00 -18.51 31.69
CA ALA A 626 -29.03 -19.59 31.80
C ALA A 626 -27.95 -19.26 32.84
N GLU A 627 -27.11 -20.24 33.22
CA GLU A 627 -25.98 -19.99 34.15
C GLU A 627 -24.91 -19.05 33.54
N SER A 628 -24.67 -19.18 32.23
CA SER A 628 -23.72 -18.37 31.48
C SER A 628 -24.04 -18.38 29.98
N VAL A 629 -23.42 -17.49 29.23
CA VAL A 629 -23.42 -17.53 27.76
C VAL A 629 -22.11 -16.99 27.20
N THR A 630 -21.67 -17.53 26.07
CA THR A 630 -20.42 -17.14 25.39
C THR A 630 -20.71 -16.30 24.16
N VAL A 631 -20.07 -15.14 24.06
CA VAL A 631 -20.17 -14.21 22.92
C VAL A 631 -18.82 -14.13 22.24
N ASN A 632 -18.75 -14.41 20.95
CA ASN A 632 -17.53 -14.33 20.14
C ASN A 632 -17.46 -13.01 19.39
N LEU A 633 -16.26 -12.42 19.27
CA LEU A 633 -15.99 -11.23 18.48
C LEU A 633 -15.55 -11.59 17.06
N LEU A 634 -16.13 -10.93 16.07
CA LEU A 634 -15.76 -11.02 14.66
C LEU A 634 -15.26 -9.66 14.17
N ALA A 635 -14.25 -9.68 13.31
CA ALA A 635 -13.71 -8.53 12.59
C ALA A 635 -13.92 -8.78 11.10
N ASP A 636 -14.62 -7.87 10.41
CA ASP A 636 -14.90 -7.98 8.97
C ASP A 636 -15.53 -9.35 8.60
N GLY A 637 -16.46 -9.81 9.45
CA GLY A 637 -17.12 -11.12 9.32
C GLY A 637 -16.28 -12.34 9.73
N THR A 638 -14.99 -12.16 10.05
CA THR A 638 -14.07 -13.24 10.40
C THR A 638 -13.91 -13.39 11.92
N PRO A 639 -14.01 -14.59 12.52
CA PRO A 639 -13.79 -14.79 13.95
C PRO A 639 -12.39 -14.37 14.43
N THR A 640 -12.32 -13.51 15.44
CA THR A 640 -11.05 -12.97 15.98
C THR A 640 -10.34 -13.90 16.97
N GLY A 641 -10.98 -15.00 17.37
CA GLY A 641 -10.55 -15.85 18.49
C GLY A 641 -10.77 -15.25 19.88
N LYS A 642 -11.23 -13.98 20.00
CA LYS A 642 -11.65 -13.40 21.27
C LYS A 642 -13.11 -13.76 21.58
N SER A 643 -13.39 -14.07 22.85
CA SER A 643 -14.74 -14.25 23.38
C SER A 643 -14.91 -13.64 24.76
N LEU A 644 -16.15 -13.36 25.15
CA LEU A 644 -16.59 -12.98 26.49
C LEU A 644 -17.52 -14.06 27.03
N VAL A 645 -17.41 -14.35 28.33
CA VAL A 645 -18.40 -15.18 29.05
C VAL A 645 -19.21 -14.24 29.95
N LEU A 646 -20.51 -14.18 29.70
CA LEU A 646 -21.46 -13.34 30.43
C LEU A 646 -22.24 -14.22 31.42
N THR A 647 -22.48 -13.70 32.61
CA THR A 647 -23.03 -14.38 33.79
C THR A 647 -23.75 -13.37 34.68
N GLU A 648 -24.52 -13.84 35.67
CA GLU A 648 -25.05 -12.96 36.72
C GLU A 648 -23.93 -12.24 37.50
N LYS A 649 -22.77 -12.89 37.69
CA LYS A 649 -21.64 -12.36 38.46
C LYS A 649 -20.99 -11.11 37.85
N ASN A 650 -21.01 -10.96 36.52
CA ASN A 650 -20.60 -9.72 35.84
C ASN A 650 -21.79 -8.85 35.43
N GLY A 651 -22.95 -9.00 36.11
CA GLY A 651 -24.14 -8.21 35.82
C GLY A 651 -24.66 -8.37 34.40
N TRP A 652 -24.39 -9.53 33.79
CA TRP A 652 -24.68 -9.83 32.38
C TRP A 652 -24.03 -8.89 31.35
N GLY A 653 -22.93 -8.19 31.70
CA GLY A 653 -22.20 -7.30 30.79
C GLY A 653 -20.68 -7.43 30.87
N SER A 654 -19.99 -7.16 29.75
CA SER A 654 -18.52 -7.08 29.70
C SER A 654 -18.04 -6.34 28.44
N THR A 655 -16.73 -6.18 28.25
CA THR A 655 -16.13 -5.33 27.20
C THR A 655 -14.97 -6.02 26.51
N PHE A 656 -14.91 -5.96 25.18
CA PHE A 656 -13.71 -6.29 24.41
C PHE A 656 -12.80 -5.05 24.31
N GLU A 657 -11.78 -4.98 25.16
CA GLU A 657 -10.87 -3.84 25.24
C GLU A 657 -9.68 -3.93 24.24
N GLY A 658 -9.12 -2.77 23.91
CA GLY A 658 -7.86 -2.59 23.18
C GLY A 658 -7.88 -3.12 21.74
N LEU A 659 -9.03 -3.12 21.08
CA LEU A 659 -9.16 -3.57 19.69
C LEU A 659 -8.58 -2.52 18.74
N ARG A 660 -7.88 -2.92 17.67
CA ARG A 660 -7.39 -1.96 16.67
C ARG A 660 -8.57 -1.36 15.90
N LYS A 661 -8.64 -0.03 15.74
CA LYS A 661 -9.69 0.57 14.88
C LYS A 661 -9.43 0.34 13.38
N TYR A 662 -8.17 0.10 12.98
CA TYR A 662 -7.76 -0.12 11.59
C TYR A 662 -6.99 -1.43 11.41
N ASP A 663 -7.26 -2.17 10.34
CA ASP A 663 -6.53 -3.40 10.00
C ASP A 663 -5.02 -3.13 9.84
N ALA A 664 -4.22 -4.13 10.21
CA ALA A 664 -2.76 -4.04 10.24
C ALA A 664 -2.08 -4.30 8.89
N LYS A 665 -2.81 -4.68 7.83
CA LYS A 665 -2.28 -4.92 6.48
C LYS A 665 -2.79 -3.89 5.46
N THR A 666 -4.10 -3.70 5.41
CA THR A 666 -4.83 -2.86 4.43
C THR A 666 -4.99 -1.41 4.90
N GLY A 667 -5.04 -1.19 6.22
CA GLY A 667 -5.38 0.11 6.81
C GLY A 667 -6.86 0.50 6.72
N ALA A 668 -7.74 -0.40 6.29
CA ALA A 668 -9.19 -0.19 6.34
C ALA A 668 -9.70 -0.12 7.79
N GLU A 669 -10.83 0.53 8.01
CA GLU A 669 -11.51 0.57 9.32
C GLU A 669 -12.21 -0.77 9.57
N ILE A 670 -11.98 -1.39 10.74
CA ILE A 670 -12.46 -2.75 11.02
C ILE A 670 -13.93 -2.72 11.44
N VAL A 671 -14.77 -3.45 10.70
CA VAL A 671 -16.18 -3.64 11.04
C VAL A 671 -16.31 -4.78 12.05
N TYR A 672 -16.30 -4.43 13.33
CA TYR A 672 -16.52 -5.38 14.41
C TYR A 672 -18.00 -5.74 14.59
N THR A 673 -18.27 -7.04 14.74
CA THR A 673 -19.59 -7.59 15.09
C THR A 673 -19.45 -8.70 16.14
N VAL A 674 -20.56 -9.08 16.77
CA VAL A 674 -20.59 -10.16 17.78
C VAL A 674 -21.51 -11.29 17.36
N LYS A 675 -21.16 -12.52 17.73
CA LYS A 675 -22.00 -13.71 17.53
C LYS A 675 -22.07 -14.52 18.82
N GLU A 676 -23.29 -14.74 19.30
CA GLU A 676 -23.53 -15.62 20.44
C GLU A 676 -23.31 -17.10 20.07
N VAL A 677 -22.84 -17.91 21.01
CA VAL A 677 -22.93 -19.37 20.95
C VAL A 677 -24.36 -19.78 21.30
N PRO A 678 -25.09 -20.51 20.42
CA PRO A 678 -26.51 -20.81 20.63
C PRO A 678 -26.82 -21.45 21.99
N VAL A 679 -27.80 -20.90 22.71
CA VAL A 679 -28.26 -21.41 24.01
C VAL A 679 -29.48 -22.32 23.79
N PRO A 680 -29.45 -23.60 24.19
CA PRO A 680 -30.57 -24.52 23.98
C PRO A 680 -31.87 -24.01 24.63
N GLY A 681 -32.95 -23.97 23.84
CA GLY A 681 -34.27 -23.49 24.27
C GLY A 681 -34.45 -21.97 24.25
N TYR A 682 -33.55 -21.22 23.60
CA TYR A 682 -33.69 -19.78 23.40
C TYR A 682 -33.37 -19.32 21.98
N SER A 683 -34.15 -18.36 21.50
CA SER A 683 -33.88 -17.59 20.29
C SER A 683 -33.20 -16.28 20.65
N SER A 684 -32.12 -15.93 19.96
CA SER A 684 -31.30 -14.73 20.23
C SER A 684 -31.45 -13.64 19.17
N ASP A 685 -31.53 -12.40 19.64
CA ASP A 685 -31.56 -11.18 18.83
C ASP A 685 -30.41 -10.25 19.25
N ILE A 686 -29.69 -9.69 18.28
CA ILE A 686 -28.46 -8.91 18.50
C ILE A 686 -28.63 -7.53 17.88
N ARG A 687 -28.50 -6.48 18.68
CA ARG A 687 -28.65 -5.07 18.26
C ARG A 687 -27.46 -4.23 18.71
N GLY A 688 -27.27 -3.07 18.08
CA GLY A 688 -26.16 -2.14 18.37
C GLY A 688 -25.03 -2.21 17.34
N THR A 689 -23.94 -1.50 17.62
CA THR A 689 -22.74 -1.39 16.76
C THR A 689 -21.47 -1.42 17.61
N ALA A 690 -20.30 -1.46 16.97
CA ALA A 690 -19.02 -1.34 17.67
C ALA A 690 -18.90 -0.06 18.52
N ASP A 691 -19.34 1.10 17.99
CA ASP A 691 -19.24 2.39 18.69
C ASP A 691 -20.28 2.56 19.81
N THR A 692 -21.47 1.94 19.71
CA THR A 692 -22.51 2.02 20.76
C THR A 692 -22.41 0.88 21.79
N GLY A 693 -21.63 -0.15 21.49
CA GLY A 693 -21.77 -1.46 22.10
C GLY A 693 -22.97 -2.24 21.55
N PHE A 694 -23.01 -3.54 21.88
CA PHE A 694 -24.04 -4.49 21.46
C PHE A 694 -24.93 -4.93 22.64
N THR A 695 -26.22 -5.13 22.37
CA THR A 695 -27.17 -5.76 23.30
C THR A 695 -27.68 -7.06 22.69
N ILE A 696 -27.54 -8.16 23.42
CA ILE A 696 -27.95 -9.50 22.99
C ILE A 696 -29.13 -9.95 23.86
N THR A 697 -30.30 -10.13 23.26
CA THR A 697 -31.56 -10.50 23.94
C THR A 697 -31.91 -11.95 23.63
N ASN A 698 -32.01 -12.79 24.66
CA ASN A 698 -32.42 -14.20 24.48
C ASN A 698 -33.82 -14.39 25.02
N THR A 699 -34.68 -14.92 24.17
CA THR A 699 -36.09 -15.18 24.45
C THR A 699 -36.26 -16.66 24.66
N ASN A 700 -36.88 -17.07 25.77
CA ASN A 700 -37.15 -18.48 26.05
C ASN A 700 -38.26 -19.00 25.12
N ASP A 701 -37.97 -20.08 24.40
CA ASP A 701 -38.85 -20.62 23.35
C ASP A 701 -39.78 -21.73 23.86
N ALA A 702 -39.83 -21.97 25.18
CA ALA A 702 -40.70 -23.01 25.73
C ALA A 702 -42.18 -22.69 25.51
N THR A 703 -42.90 -23.63 24.90
CA THR A 703 -44.35 -23.59 24.77
C THR A 703 -45.05 -24.36 25.90
N THR A 704 -46.37 -24.21 25.95
CA THR A 704 -47.32 -24.96 26.77
C THR A 704 -48.61 -25.17 25.97
N SER A 705 -49.46 -26.09 26.42
CA SER A 705 -50.85 -26.19 25.96
C SER A 705 -51.81 -25.71 27.05
N VAL A 706 -53.04 -25.38 26.65
CA VAL A 706 -54.19 -25.13 27.54
C VAL A 706 -55.35 -26.00 27.04
N ASP A 707 -55.68 -27.02 27.82
CA ASP A 707 -56.80 -27.91 27.55
C ASP A 707 -58.10 -27.32 28.11
N VAL A 708 -59.19 -27.43 27.34
CA VAL A 708 -60.50 -26.89 27.72
C VAL A 708 -61.63 -27.85 27.36
N ARG A 709 -62.62 -27.93 28.25
CA ARG A 709 -63.79 -28.80 28.14
C ARG A 709 -65.07 -28.03 28.51
N LYS A 710 -66.15 -28.30 27.77
CA LYS A 710 -67.49 -27.79 28.03
C LYS A 710 -68.29 -28.81 28.83
N GLU A 711 -69.08 -28.33 29.77
CA GLU A 711 -70.12 -29.10 30.47
C GLU A 711 -71.49 -28.43 30.28
N TRP A 712 -72.53 -29.26 30.25
CA TRP A 712 -73.93 -28.84 30.26
C TRP A 712 -74.64 -29.46 31.47
N VAL A 713 -75.33 -28.62 32.24
CA VAL A 713 -76.24 -29.05 33.32
C VAL A 713 -77.64 -28.64 32.90
N GLY A 714 -78.29 -29.51 32.15
CA GLY A 714 -79.49 -29.24 31.34
C GLY A 714 -79.37 -29.93 29.98
N SER A 715 -80.12 -29.44 28.99
CA SER A 715 -79.89 -29.82 27.58
C SER A 715 -78.61 -29.19 27.03
N GLU A 716 -78.11 -29.72 25.91
CA GLU A 716 -77.01 -29.09 25.16
C GLU A 716 -77.57 -28.01 24.23
N ALA A 717 -77.05 -26.77 24.27
CA ALA A 717 -77.61 -25.64 23.53
C ALA A 717 -76.87 -25.29 22.22
N GLY A 718 -76.29 -26.29 21.56
CA GLY A 718 -75.53 -26.12 20.31
C GLY A 718 -74.05 -25.75 20.52
N PRO A 719 -73.26 -25.67 19.44
CA PRO A 719 -71.83 -25.42 19.52
C PRO A 719 -71.53 -24.04 20.12
N VAL A 720 -70.54 -23.95 21.00
CA VAL A 720 -70.16 -22.70 21.68
C VAL A 720 -68.70 -22.34 21.40
N THR A 721 -68.44 -21.04 21.27
CA THR A 721 -67.10 -20.49 21.09
C THR A 721 -66.47 -20.23 22.45
N ILE A 722 -65.28 -20.77 22.68
CA ILE A 722 -64.45 -20.46 23.85
C ILE A 722 -63.23 -19.66 23.38
N GLU A 723 -62.96 -18.54 24.04
CA GLU A 723 -61.78 -17.70 23.81
C GLU A 723 -60.73 -17.89 24.91
N LEU A 724 -59.45 -17.83 24.51
CA LEU A 724 -58.29 -17.85 25.40
C LEU A 724 -57.84 -16.43 25.76
N LEU A 725 -57.62 -16.17 27.04
CA LEU A 725 -56.99 -14.96 27.57
C LEU A 725 -55.58 -15.27 28.10
N ALA A 726 -54.66 -14.32 27.94
CA ALA A 726 -53.30 -14.35 28.48
C ALA A 726 -53.11 -13.20 29.47
N ASP A 727 -52.80 -13.51 30.73
CA ASP A 727 -52.64 -12.54 31.83
C ASP A 727 -53.86 -11.60 32.04
N GLY A 728 -55.03 -11.98 31.50
CA GLY A 728 -56.28 -11.21 31.53
C GLY A 728 -56.60 -10.42 30.25
N GLU A 729 -55.72 -10.41 29.25
CA GLU A 729 -55.97 -9.80 27.94
C GLU A 729 -56.41 -10.85 26.89
N GLU A 730 -57.30 -10.46 25.97
CA GLU A 730 -57.76 -11.29 24.85
C GLU A 730 -56.60 -11.70 23.93
N THR A 731 -56.48 -12.99 23.62
CA THR A 731 -55.44 -13.46 22.67
C THR A 731 -55.92 -13.51 21.22
N GLY A 732 -57.22 -13.34 20.97
CA GLY A 732 -57.86 -13.59 19.67
C GLY A 732 -57.79 -15.05 19.21
N LYS A 733 -57.40 -15.98 20.09
CA LYS A 733 -57.46 -17.43 19.83
C LYS A 733 -58.77 -17.97 20.38
N THR A 734 -59.56 -18.56 19.51
CA THR A 734 -60.83 -19.23 19.85
C THR A 734 -60.82 -20.70 19.44
N VAL A 735 -61.56 -21.53 20.18
CA VAL A 735 -61.96 -22.89 19.77
C VAL A 735 -63.48 -23.01 19.82
N ILE A 736 -64.05 -23.84 18.96
CA ILE A 736 -65.49 -24.18 19.01
C ILE A 736 -65.63 -25.55 19.66
N LEU A 737 -66.44 -25.65 20.70
CA LEU A 737 -66.74 -26.90 21.40
C LEU A 737 -68.14 -27.38 21.01
N SER A 738 -68.27 -28.67 20.68
CA SER A 738 -69.50 -29.28 20.18
C SER A 738 -69.54 -30.79 20.47
N GLY A 739 -70.67 -31.44 20.22
CA GLY A 739 -70.75 -32.91 20.29
C GLY A 739 -69.77 -33.63 19.35
N GLU A 740 -69.32 -33.00 18.25
CA GLU A 740 -68.39 -33.61 17.30
C GLU A 740 -66.97 -33.77 17.86
N ASN A 741 -66.51 -32.83 18.71
CA ASN A 741 -65.24 -32.94 19.42
C ASN A 741 -65.40 -33.43 20.87
N ASN A 742 -66.52 -34.08 21.19
CA ASN A 742 -66.85 -34.55 22.55
C ASN A 742 -66.76 -33.42 23.59
N TRP A 743 -67.12 -32.20 23.17
CA TRP A 743 -67.11 -30.98 23.99
C TRP A 743 -65.72 -30.59 24.54
N SER A 744 -64.61 -30.98 23.91
CA SER A 744 -63.26 -30.60 24.35
C SER A 744 -62.31 -30.20 23.21
N SER A 745 -61.29 -29.41 23.55
CA SER A 745 -60.24 -28.97 22.64
C SER A 745 -58.98 -28.52 23.39
N THR A 746 -57.90 -28.25 22.66
CA THR A 746 -56.60 -27.84 23.19
C THR A 746 -56.07 -26.64 22.42
N PHE A 747 -55.77 -25.55 23.13
CA PHE A 747 -54.94 -24.48 22.60
C PHE A 747 -53.47 -24.91 22.68
N ALA A 748 -52.89 -25.33 21.56
CA ALA A 748 -51.49 -25.74 21.46
C ALA A 748 -50.53 -24.57 21.16
N ASP A 749 -49.23 -24.83 21.32
CA ASP A 749 -48.11 -23.93 20.98
C ASP A 749 -48.23 -22.50 21.55
N LEU A 750 -48.78 -22.41 22.77
CA LEU A 750 -48.85 -21.17 23.53
C LEU A 750 -47.50 -20.89 24.17
N ARG A 751 -47.05 -19.63 24.22
CA ARG A 751 -45.79 -19.27 24.86
C ARG A 751 -45.88 -19.49 26.37
N LYS A 752 -44.89 -20.14 26.98
CA LYS A 752 -44.83 -20.24 28.44
C LYS A 752 -44.47 -18.91 29.11
N TYR A 753 -43.69 -18.07 28.43
CA TYR A 753 -43.21 -16.79 28.94
C TYR A 753 -43.57 -15.62 28.01
N ASP A 754 -44.02 -14.52 28.62
CA ASP A 754 -44.34 -13.27 27.91
C ASP A 754 -43.10 -12.71 27.19
N ALA A 755 -43.32 -12.23 25.97
CA ALA A 755 -42.30 -11.74 25.05
C ALA A 755 -41.70 -10.38 25.46
N LYS A 756 -42.25 -9.68 26.45
CA LYS A 756 -41.80 -8.35 26.88
C LYS A 756 -41.19 -8.34 28.29
N THR A 757 -41.79 -9.09 29.21
CA THR A 757 -41.47 -9.11 30.65
C THR A 757 -40.75 -10.38 31.10
N GLY A 758 -40.79 -11.46 30.30
CA GLY A 758 -40.19 -12.74 30.64
C GLY A 758 -40.87 -13.51 31.79
N LYS A 759 -42.01 -13.02 32.28
CA LYS A 759 -42.82 -13.72 33.30
C LYS A 759 -43.57 -14.89 32.69
N THR A 760 -43.89 -15.91 33.49
CA THR A 760 -44.80 -16.99 33.09
C THR A 760 -46.18 -16.40 32.79
N ILE A 761 -46.76 -16.74 31.65
CA ILE A 761 -48.10 -16.29 31.26
C ILE A 761 -49.16 -17.06 32.06
N SER A 762 -50.09 -16.35 32.68
CA SER A 762 -51.28 -16.92 33.31
C SER A 762 -52.43 -17.00 32.31
N TYR A 763 -52.60 -18.16 31.68
CA TYR A 763 -53.72 -18.40 30.77
C TYR A 763 -55.05 -18.61 31.51
N SER A 764 -56.15 -18.22 30.87
CA SER A 764 -57.54 -18.49 31.29
C SER A 764 -58.47 -18.51 30.07
N VAL A 765 -59.74 -18.88 30.25
CA VAL A 765 -60.72 -18.96 29.15
C VAL A 765 -62.02 -18.23 29.48
N THR A 766 -62.74 -17.78 28.45
CA THR A 766 -64.09 -17.20 28.54
C THR A 766 -65.01 -17.75 27.45
N GLU A 767 -66.32 -17.69 27.69
CA GLU A 767 -67.38 -17.93 26.72
C GLU A 767 -68.09 -16.58 26.47
N PRO A 768 -67.75 -15.86 25.38
CA PRO A 768 -68.27 -14.50 25.17
C PRO A 768 -69.77 -14.48 24.79
N GLU A 769 -70.27 -15.57 24.19
CA GLU A 769 -71.67 -15.72 23.76
C GLU A 769 -72.33 -16.88 24.53
N VAL A 770 -72.75 -16.62 25.77
CA VAL A 770 -73.50 -17.60 26.58
C VAL A 770 -74.97 -17.63 26.12
N PRO A 771 -75.55 -18.80 25.81
CA PRO A 771 -76.96 -18.88 25.37
C PRO A 771 -77.94 -18.41 26.46
N GLU A 772 -78.94 -17.61 26.09
CA GLU A 772 -79.82 -16.83 26.99
C GLU A 772 -80.45 -17.60 28.17
N ARG A 773 -80.68 -18.91 27.99
CA ARG A 773 -81.31 -19.79 29.00
C ARG A 773 -80.32 -20.40 29.99
N TYR A 774 -79.04 -20.04 29.92
CA TYR A 774 -77.96 -20.65 30.69
C TYR A 774 -77.14 -19.63 31.46
N LYS A 775 -76.61 -20.07 32.60
CA LYS A 775 -75.60 -19.36 33.36
C LYS A 775 -74.27 -20.09 33.21
N VAL A 776 -73.26 -19.42 32.67
CA VAL A 776 -71.89 -19.94 32.60
C VAL A 776 -71.23 -19.93 33.98
N SER A 777 -70.38 -20.90 34.22
CA SER A 777 -69.42 -20.91 35.32
C SER A 777 -68.10 -21.57 34.89
N TYR A 778 -67.00 -21.23 35.56
CA TYR A 778 -65.65 -21.65 35.21
C TYR A 778 -65.03 -22.40 36.39
N SER A 779 -64.41 -23.54 36.13
CA SER A 779 -63.67 -24.32 37.12
C SER A 779 -62.45 -25.02 36.49
N THR A 780 -61.72 -25.80 37.28
CA THR A 780 -60.54 -26.55 36.83
C THR A 780 -60.73 -28.04 37.11
N GLY A 781 -60.53 -28.87 36.10
CA GLY A 781 -60.67 -30.32 36.20
C GLY A 781 -59.54 -30.98 37.00
N SER A 782 -59.70 -32.25 37.35
CA SER A 782 -58.73 -33.02 38.15
C SER A 782 -57.38 -33.27 37.44
N ASN A 783 -57.33 -33.05 36.13
CA ASN A 783 -56.15 -33.06 35.26
C ASN A 783 -55.53 -31.66 35.06
N GLY A 784 -56.19 -30.59 35.50
CA GLY A 784 -55.78 -29.19 35.24
C GLY A 784 -56.43 -28.53 34.03
N GLU A 785 -57.35 -29.20 33.31
CA GLU A 785 -58.10 -28.59 32.20
C GLU A 785 -59.01 -27.45 32.70
N PHE A 786 -59.31 -26.47 31.86
CA PHE A 786 -60.40 -25.53 32.14
C PHE A 786 -61.75 -26.18 31.83
N VAL A 787 -62.67 -26.12 32.78
CA VAL A 787 -64.02 -26.65 32.64
C VAL A 787 -65.01 -25.49 32.63
N VAL A 788 -65.73 -25.33 31.52
CA VAL A 788 -66.71 -24.26 31.31
C VAL A 788 -68.11 -24.85 31.39
N THR A 789 -68.82 -24.66 32.50
CA THR A 789 -70.10 -25.33 32.78
C THR A 789 -71.27 -24.38 32.54
N ASN A 790 -72.14 -24.69 31.57
CA ASN A 790 -73.41 -23.99 31.38
C ASN A 790 -74.52 -24.71 32.13
N THR A 791 -75.08 -24.05 33.14
CA THR A 791 -76.23 -24.54 33.90
C THR A 791 -77.50 -23.89 33.40
N ALA A 792 -78.51 -24.68 33.02
CA ALA A 792 -79.81 -24.18 32.62
C ALA A 792 -80.46 -23.39 33.76
N ILE A 793 -81.03 -22.23 33.43
CA ILE A 793 -81.74 -21.37 34.38
C ILE A 793 -83.14 -21.94 34.56
N THR A 794 -83.39 -22.66 35.65
CA THR A 794 -84.72 -23.16 35.97
C THR A 794 -85.54 -22.15 36.79
N GLY A 795 -86.86 -22.23 36.66
CA GLY A 795 -87.85 -21.43 37.38
C GLY A 795 -88.70 -22.27 38.33
N SER A 796 -89.77 -21.66 38.85
CA SER A 796 -90.76 -22.32 39.71
C SER A 796 -92.16 -21.75 39.52
N LEU A 797 -93.20 -22.52 39.86
CA LEU A 797 -94.58 -22.05 39.91
C LEU A 797 -95.13 -22.23 41.32
N THR A 798 -95.57 -21.14 41.94
CA THR A 798 -96.36 -21.21 43.18
C THR A 798 -97.84 -21.09 42.85
N VAL A 799 -98.62 -22.12 43.16
CA VAL A 799 -100.09 -22.10 43.06
C VAL A 799 -100.68 -21.94 44.46
N THR A 800 -101.57 -20.96 44.66
CA THR A 800 -102.34 -20.79 45.89
C THR A 800 -103.81 -21.08 45.61
N LYS A 801 -104.35 -22.13 46.24
CA LYS A 801 -105.74 -22.56 46.10
C LYS A 801 -106.61 -21.87 47.15
N VAL A 802 -107.68 -21.20 46.72
CA VAL A 802 -108.64 -20.50 47.59
C VAL A 802 -110.10 -20.79 47.22
N ASP A 803 -111.02 -20.35 48.07
CA ASP A 803 -112.46 -20.18 47.79
C ASP A 803 -112.81 -18.74 47.36
N GLU A 804 -114.10 -18.46 47.16
CA GLU A 804 -114.63 -17.13 46.76
C GLU A 804 -114.49 -16.04 47.84
N ALA A 805 -114.13 -16.39 49.08
CA ALA A 805 -113.80 -15.45 50.15
C ALA A 805 -112.29 -15.15 50.23
N GLY A 806 -111.46 -15.97 49.57
CA GLY A 806 -110.01 -15.92 49.62
C GLY A 806 -109.38 -16.81 50.70
N ASP A 807 -110.18 -17.64 51.38
CA ASP A 807 -109.67 -18.57 52.41
C ASP A 807 -108.98 -19.79 51.74
N PRO A 808 -107.86 -20.30 52.30
CA PRO A 808 -107.03 -21.32 51.66
C PRO A 808 -107.68 -22.71 51.68
N LEU A 809 -107.64 -23.42 50.55
CA LEU A 809 -108.23 -24.76 50.41
C LEU A 809 -107.18 -25.86 50.24
N ALA A 810 -107.16 -26.81 51.17
CA ALA A 810 -106.32 -28.01 51.12
C ALA A 810 -106.95 -29.13 50.26
N GLY A 811 -106.11 -30.01 49.70
CA GLY A 811 -106.55 -31.23 49.03
C GLY A 811 -107.04 -31.09 47.58
N ALA A 812 -106.83 -29.94 46.93
CA ALA A 812 -106.93 -29.84 45.47
C ALA A 812 -105.75 -30.59 44.84
N GLU A 813 -105.98 -31.45 43.85
CA GLU A 813 -104.92 -32.08 43.07
C GLU A 813 -104.79 -31.38 41.72
N PHE A 814 -103.56 -31.02 41.37
CA PHE A 814 -103.20 -30.37 40.12
C PHE A 814 -102.17 -31.18 39.36
N GLU A 815 -102.24 -31.11 38.04
CA GLU A 815 -101.20 -31.53 37.11
C GLU A 815 -100.67 -30.30 36.37
N LEU A 816 -99.39 -29.99 36.54
CA LEU A 816 -98.66 -29.08 35.67
C LEU A 816 -98.08 -29.89 34.51
N ARG A 817 -98.52 -29.60 33.29
CA ARG A 817 -98.15 -30.33 32.06
C ARG A 817 -97.30 -29.44 31.15
N ASP A 818 -96.17 -29.93 30.65
CA ASP A 818 -95.38 -29.21 29.64
C ASP A 818 -95.79 -29.54 28.20
N GLN A 819 -95.10 -28.95 27.23
CA GLN A 819 -95.36 -29.13 25.79
C GLN A 819 -94.97 -30.53 25.29
N ASP A 820 -94.02 -31.21 25.94
CA ASP A 820 -93.56 -32.55 25.61
C ASP A 820 -94.40 -33.66 26.27
N GLY A 821 -95.35 -33.30 27.14
CA GLY A 821 -96.28 -34.21 27.82
C GLY A 821 -95.76 -34.76 29.14
N LYS A 822 -94.67 -34.21 29.70
CA LYS A 822 -94.25 -34.43 31.09
C LYS A 822 -95.34 -33.90 32.01
N VAL A 823 -95.69 -34.66 33.05
CA VAL A 823 -96.71 -34.28 34.02
C VAL A 823 -96.09 -34.24 35.41
N ILE A 824 -96.18 -33.09 36.06
CA ILE A 824 -95.77 -32.89 37.46
C ILE A 824 -97.05 -32.72 38.29
N ALA A 825 -97.34 -33.70 39.13
CA ALA A 825 -98.51 -33.65 40.02
C ALA A 825 -98.18 -32.93 41.33
N GLY A 826 -99.15 -32.18 41.87
CA GLY A 826 -99.06 -31.51 43.17
C GLY A 826 -100.41 -31.46 43.87
N THR A 827 -100.41 -31.33 45.19
CA THR A 827 -101.64 -31.29 46.02
C THR A 827 -101.58 -30.13 47.00
N SER A 828 -102.65 -29.34 47.12
CA SER A 828 -102.63 -28.14 47.97
C SER A 828 -102.53 -28.47 49.46
N GLY A 829 -101.58 -27.81 50.13
CA GLY A 829 -101.33 -27.95 51.56
C GLY A 829 -102.41 -27.33 52.45
N ALA A 830 -102.22 -27.41 53.77
CA ALA A 830 -103.10 -26.79 54.76
C ALA A 830 -103.12 -25.25 54.71
N ASP A 831 -102.16 -24.64 54.03
CA ASP A 831 -102.06 -23.21 53.69
C ASP A 831 -102.59 -22.90 52.27
N GLY A 832 -103.19 -23.89 51.60
CA GLY A 832 -103.68 -23.81 50.22
C GLY A 832 -102.59 -23.85 49.15
N LYS A 833 -101.30 -23.97 49.51
CA LYS A 833 -100.21 -23.79 48.53
C LYS A 833 -99.71 -25.09 47.89
N ILE A 834 -99.15 -24.93 46.69
CA ILE A 834 -98.36 -25.91 45.94
C ILE A 834 -97.17 -25.16 45.36
N LEU A 835 -95.98 -25.77 45.43
CA LEU A 835 -94.77 -25.26 44.79
C LEU A 835 -94.25 -26.31 43.79
N PHE A 836 -94.08 -25.92 42.54
CA PHE A 836 -93.43 -26.70 41.51
C PHE A 836 -92.05 -26.09 41.25
N GLU A 837 -90.97 -26.76 41.66
CA GLU A 837 -89.58 -26.28 41.51
C GLU A 837 -88.88 -26.88 40.29
N ASN A 838 -87.78 -26.27 39.87
CA ASN A 838 -86.91 -26.76 38.79
C ASN A 838 -87.64 -26.92 37.45
N LEU A 839 -88.47 -25.94 37.09
CA LEU A 839 -89.16 -25.87 35.81
C LEU A 839 -88.22 -25.33 34.73
N ASP A 840 -88.18 -25.98 33.58
CA ASP A 840 -87.48 -25.52 32.39
C ASP A 840 -88.20 -24.29 31.77
N TRP A 841 -87.54 -23.52 30.90
CA TRP A 841 -88.20 -22.38 30.24
C TRP A 841 -89.16 -22.85 29.14
N GLY A 842 -90.44 -22.55 29.29
CA GLY A 842 -91.49 -22.92 28.35
C GLY A 842 -92.89 -22.57 28.85
N SER A 843 -93.89 -22.90 28.04
CA SER A 843 -95.31 -22.78 28.43
C SER A 843 -95.78 -24.09 29.05
N TYR A 844 -96.49 -23.98 30.18
CA TYR A 844 -97.10 -25.11 30.88
C TYR A 844 -98.61 -24.92 30.99
N LEU A 845 -99.35 -26.03 31.00
CA LEU A 845 -100.78 -26.09 31.27
C LEU A 845 -101.00 -26.62 32.69
N LEU A 846 -101.47 -25.74 33.58
CA LEU A 846 -101.90 -26.10 34.92
C LEU A 846 -103.36 -26.58 34.88
N VAL A 847 -103.57 -27.86 35.18
CA VAL A 847 -104.88 -28.52 35.16
C VAL A 847 -105.26 -28.90 36.60
N GLU A 848 -106.38 -28.42 37.12
CA GLU A 848 -106.97 -29.04 38.33
C GLU A 848 -107.57 -30.38 37.92
N THR A 849 -107.11 -31.48 38.51
CA THR A 849 -107.62 -32.84 38.23
C THR A 849 -108.64 -33.29 39.26
N LYS A 850 -108.62 -32.70 40.45
CA LYS A 850 -109.56 -32.96 41.55
C LYS A 850 -109.70 -31.72 42.43
N ALA A 851 -110.93 -31.25 42.62
CA ALA A 851 -111.23 -30.17 43.55
C ALA A 851 -111.11 -30.62 45.02
N PRO A 852 -110.91 -29.67 45.97
CA PRO A 852 -111.12 -29.90 47.39
C PRO A 852 -112.51 -30.48 47.70
N GLU A 853 -112.64 -31.20 48.82
CA GLU A 853 -113.92 -31.77 49.23
C GLU A 853 -114.98 -30.67 49.42
N GLY A 854 -116.14 -30.84 48.79
CA GLY A 854 -117.21 -29.84 48.78
C GLY A 854 -117.10 -28.77 47.68
N TYR A 855 -116.06 -28.75 46.86
CA TYR A 855 -115.85 -27.72 45.82
C TYR A 855 -116.03 -28.25 44.39
N ARG A 856 -116.39 -27.35 43.46
CA ARG A 856 -116.56 -27.68 42.03
C ARG A 856 -115.20 -27.72 41.33
N LEU A 857 -115.00 -28.69 40.43
CA LEU A 857 -113.78 -28.85 39.64
C LEU A 857 -113.63 -27.78 38.56
N LEU A 858 -112.46 -27.16 38.48
CA LEU A 858 -112.13 -26.20 37.43
C LEU A 858 -111.90 -26.92 36.08
N THR A 859 -112.86 -26.79 35.17
CA THR A 859 -112.85 -27.48 33.85
C THR A 859 -112.02 -26.78 32.76
N LYS A 860 -111.33 -25.69 33.09
CA LYS A 860 -110.45 -24.94 32.18
C LYS A 860 -109.02 -24.93 32.72
N PRO A 861 -108.03 -25.46 31.98
CA PRO A 861 -106.62 -25.28 32.31
C PRO A 861 -106.22 -23.81 32.34
N LEU A 862 -105.19 -23.49 33.13
CA LEU A 862 -104.51 -22.19 33.10
C LEU A 862 -103.20 -22.32 32.33
N GLU A 863 -102.92 -21.34 31.46
CA GLU A 863 -101.64 -21.21 30.78
C GLU A 863 -100.64 -20.50 31.71
N ILE A 864 -99.46 -21.07 31.83
CA ILE A 864 -98.32 -20.61 32.63
C ILE A 864 -97.14 -20.43 31.67
N GLU A 865 -96.35 -19.39 31.85
CA GLU A 865 -95.09 -19.20 31.13
C GLU A 865 -93.94 -19.08 32.14
N ILE A 866 -92.89 -19.87 31.92
CA ILE A 866 -91.61 -19.80 32.65
C ILE A 866 -90.57 -19.29 31.67
N GLY A 867 -89.98 -18.13 31.96
CA GLY A 867 -89.01 -17.48 31.06
C GLY A 867 -88.32 -16.28 31.71
N ALA A 868 -87.51 -15.56 30.94
CA ALA A 868 -86.73 -14.41 31.41
C ALA A 868 -87.55 -13.37 32.20
N ASP A 869 -88.73 -12.98 31.68
CA ASP A 869 -89.60 -11.96 32.28
C ASP A 869 -90.40 -12.46 33.49
N GLN A 870 -90.64 -13.77 33.59
CA GLN A 870 -91.45 -14.41 34.64
C GLN A 870 -90.84 -15.78 34.98
N LEU A 871 -89.71 -15.77 35.67
CA LEU A 871 -89.00 -17.00 36.08
C LEU A 871 -89.71 -17.73 37.22
N ASN A 872 -90.37 -16.99 38.12
CA ASN A 872 -91.08 -17.54 39.28
C ASN A 872 -92.52 -16.99 39.37
N PRO A 873 -93.45 -17.37 38.48
CA PRO A 873 -94.86 -17.00 38.58
C PRO A 873 -95.52 -17.48 39.89
N GLU A 874 -96.34 -16.59 40.46
CA GLU A 874 -97.41 -16.98 41.37
C GLU A 874 -98.76 -16.99 40.62
N ARG A 875 -99.66 -17.90 41.01
CA ARG A 875 -101.04 -17.96 40.52
C ARG A 875 -102.00 -18.32 41.65
N THR A 876 -103.09 -17.56 41.76
CA THR A 876 -104.23 -17.91 42.63
C THR A 876 -105.26 -18.67 41.80
N VAL A 877 -105.77 -19.78 42.34
CA VAL A 877 -106.85 -20.58 41.72
C VAL A 877 -108.02 -20.69 42.68
N GLU A 878 -109.15 -20.14 42.28
CA GLU A 878 -110.40 -20.03 43.05
C GLU A 878 -111.39 -21.12 42.62
N ASN A 879 -112.08 -21.78 43.57
CA ASN A 879 -113.19 -22.69 43.25
C ASN A 879 -114.46 -22.27 43.99
N THR A 880 -115.58 -22.27 43.26
CA THR A 880 -116.93 -22.14 43.80
C THR A 880 -117.31 -23.37 44.64
N PRO A 881 -117.90 -23.19 45.85
CA PRO A 881 -118.53 -24.27 46.61
C PRO A 881 -119.57 -25.07 45.82
N THR A 882 -119.77 -26.34 46.18
CA THR A 882 -120.78 -27.20 45.56
C THR A 882 -122.15 -26.97 46.19
N ASP A 883 -122.67 -25.76 46.01
CA ASP A 883 -124.03 -25.42 46.42
C ASP A 883 -125.04 -26.39 45.79
N TRP A 884 -125.83 -27.00 46.67
CA TRP A 884 -126.90 -27.96 46.37
C TRP A 884 -128.23 -27.32 46.77
N GLU A 885 -129.07 -26.95 45.79
CA GLU A 885 -130.53 -26.95 45.97
C GLU A 885 -131.30 -26.94 44.63
N LEU A 886 -132.56 -27.36 44.70
CA LEU A 886 -133.53 -27.51 43.60
C LEU A 886 -134.95 -27.33 44.21
N PRO A 887 -136.00 -27.00 43.43
CA PRO A 887 -136.08 -26.12 42.27
C PRO A 887 -137.34 -25.19 42.31
N ALA A 888 -137.37 -24.04 41.59
CA ALA A 888 -138.63 -23.31 41.37
C ALA A 888 -138.70 -22.36 40.13
N THR A 889 -139.69 -22.62 39.27
CA THR A 889 -140.54 -21.66 38.51
C THR A 889 -139.99 -20.35 37.90
N GLY A 890 -140.24 -20.16 36.59
CA GLY A 890 -140.99 -18.96 36.16
C GLY A 890 -140.37 -17.97 35.16
N GLY A 891 -139.80 -18.43 34.03
CA GLY A 891 -139.20 -17.53 33.01
C GLY A 891 -139.50 -17.90 31.55
N ILE A 892 -140.76 -18.16 31.20
CA ILE A 892 -141.13 -18.60 29.84
C ILE A 892 -140.92 -17.47 28.82
N GLY A 893 -140.14 -17.74 27.77
CA GLY A 893 -139.87 -16.78 26.69
C GLY A 893 -141.14 -16.29 26.00
N THR A 894 -141.15 -15.04 25.55
CA THR A 894 -142.35 -14.32 25.06
C THR A 894 -142.79 -14.68 23.63
N ILE A 895 -141.96 -15.43 22.90
CA ILE A 895 -142.15 -15.81 21.48
C ILE A 895 -143.52 -16.47 21.17
N PRO A 896 -144.01 -17.50 21.90
CA PRO A 896 -145.29 -18.14 21.60
C PRO A 896 -146.50 -17.20 21.81
N PHE A 897 -146.41 -16.22 22.71
CA PHE A 897 -147.49 -15.24 22.90
C PHE A 897 -147.63 -14.31 21.68
N TYR A 898 -146.51 -13.86 21.09
CA TYR A 898 -146.55 -13.13 19.82
C TYR A 898 -147.11 -13.98 18.68
N MET A 899 -146.76 -15.26 18.60
CA MET A 899 -147.28 -16.19 17.58
C MET A 899 -148.80 -16.39 17.70
N VAL A 900 -149.34 -16.55 18.92
CA VAL A 900 -150.79 -16.65 19.15
C VAL A 900 -151.49 -15.32 18.84
N GLY A 901 -150.90 -14.19 19.22
CA GLY A 901 -151.44 -12.85 18.88
C GLY A 901 -151.53 -12.62 17.37
N LEU A 902 -150.48 -12.97 16.62
CA LEU A 902 -150.49 -12.92 15.14
C LEU A 902 -151.52 -13.86 14.53
N LEU A 903 -151.68 -15.07 15.08
CA LEU A 903 -152.67 -16.04 14.60
C LEU A 903 -154.11 -15.51 14.77
N VAL A 904 -154.44 -14.92 15.92
CA VAL A 904 -155.75 -14.32 16.18
C VAL A 904 -156.01 -13.12 15.27
N MET A 905 -155.01 -12.25 15.07
CA MET A 905 -155.11 -11.13 14.12
C MET A 905 -155.31 -11.60 12.68
N ALA A 906 -154.59 -12.63 12.23
CA ALA A 906 -154.74 -13.20 10.90
C ALA A 906 -156.12 -13.85 10.69
N VAL A 907 -156.64 -14.58 11.69
CA VAL A 907 -158.00 -15.16 11.65
C VAL A 907 -159.08 -14.07 11.63
N ALA A 908 -158.95 -13.01 12.44
CA ALA A 908 -159.86 -11.87 12.42
C ALA A 908 -159.87 -11.17 11.05
N MET A 909 -158.69 -10.96 10.44
CA MET A 909 -158.54 -10.36 9.12
C MET A 909 -159.14 -11.25 8.02
N LEU A 910 -158.94 -12.57 8.08
CA LEU A 910 -159.56 -13.55 7.17
C LEU A 910 -161.09 -13.58 7.29
N LEU A 911 -161.64 -13.44 8.50
CA LEU A 911 -163.09 -13.37 8.72
C LEU A 911 -163.68 -12.06 8.19
N MET A 912 -163.00 -10.92 8.38
CA MET A 912 -163.41 -9.65 7.77
C MET A 912 -163.35 -9.69 6.24
N LEU A 913 -162.30 -10.28 5.66
CA LEU A 913 -162.15 -10.42 4.21
C LEU A 913 -163.19 -11.38 3.60
N LYS A 914 -163.53 -12.50 4.27
CA LYS A 914 -164.62 -13.38 3.84
C LYS A 914 -166.00 -12.71 3.90
N LYS A 915 -166.25 -11.83 4.88
CA LYS A 915 -167.54 -11.13 5.01
C LYS A 915 -167.79 -10.06 3.95
N LYS A 916 -166.80 -9.72 3.12
CA LYS A 916 -166.87 -8.64 2.10
C LYS A 916 -166.85 -9.15 0.64
N ARG A 917 -167.23 -10.40 0.37
CA ARG A 917 -167.14 -10.98 -1.00
C ARG A 917 -168.14 -12.07 -1.38
N LEU A 918 -169.23 -12.26 -0.62
CA LEU A 918 -170.27 -13.29 -0.87
C LEU A 918 -171.69 -12.85 -0.43
N TYR A 919 -171.96 -11.54 -0.50
CA TYR A 919 -173.31 -10.96 -0.53
C TYR A 919 -173.28 -9.64 -1.32
N GLU A 920 -172.66 -9.71 -2.50
CA GLU A 920 -173.42 -9.46 -3.73
C GLU A 920 -174.06 -10.80 -4.12
#